data_AF-A0A6J3KRL6-F1
#
_entry.id   AF-A0A6J3KRL6-F1
#
_cell.length_a   1.000
_cell.length_b   1.000
_cell.length_c   1.000
_cell.angle_alpha   90.00
_cell.angle_beta   90.00
_cell.angle_gamma   90.00
#
_symmetry.space_group_name_H-M   'P 1'
#
loop_
_entity.id
_entity.type
_entity.pdbx_description
1 polymer ?
#
loop_
_entity_poly.entity_id
_entity_poly.type
_entity_poly.pdbx_seq_one_letter_code
_entity_poly.pdbx_strand_id
1 'polypeptide(L)'
;MIVIVETYDIKKTNKLLPRTTVLDKIRSDFAAKHGDRCCAVINPIKSEMRSAESWRSLVSRIRYLMLAAYDKRLSHFEDIIREQRENRNHPNWNFCHYFLLQEELAFVLQMLGLYDEALVQYDELDALFTQFVLNSNVGDTPIWLNLFQTPLNNWGGVNLSNGTNHHLRNLLAECKASLLDLRSYLFSRQCAMLLSLNKLWEVAQRCLSFVHNTLSELRILEVQRPEGSIECWSFLCALEVLQACQLSSYNIDNNQQLDLCSLHTASLWALARDKLGNLGKLCGLMPGSEPSSEQLHTVVYLIAGMGDSEPQIEGKLTPTDKLKEALSSKEAFKKQYLEHAELAMGTYKHVGRIRSARLIGKELAQFYSELGENQKAVAFLSDALKTYTDEGWRHLAAQTQLELAQCYKRMDDVEKYTKICAAIASLDVLHITVRNTYFEEMFGYMKMISSPQPLLVELGCAFVVLSMEVKVMDKVVQDCVVNIEIYIQSLFPREVKCTKASISVEEVQKPLLPNKKKGSKLPPEPSIPLLSKCTLEDMRPFDPSLLQLQVYSYLDYKEDKSLGSASVLHRNTKPIVRRSDSTKHRKPSVNAKGDFSKALSCNDFIVKPGMNMVTLTRRIDQPGFYKVGQISLVIEEKLEFLSPILNPRLCYEVAKTQPTISMKYSRDLLAGLIQGIELVIMSGSIKITNEMKLKLRTSRGLIIQVDGSQETMSKELEISLPFCEPFQTIWLKFKVLAELPPKKDSLSMEHKLNIQCPWGLEESIPLHFGPPLMSNMKLHTAKERKFLQIIVTGLTNQLLQLIEPELTTATSIDVNFKSLNPIAGQRLVIGNGINVSFMWELEIGKDEKSLMPIKTDFRVKYIPINDTEDLNDLNSNEDPLQIHNLQRMEKACSLYRCNFDITDYVTLFTVSSKVEAAGNGGEFCRAGSMCHLYLTVTRMLPSPNPNPSPQLMYEVLADQAMWAVCGRTAGIVSLEVLEKQSVTLDVMPLTSGYLPLPVVRLSRYIPAPESKSDMIRKSEIASSSRLEPFSPGQVYNASKAQQVHVLPAAPSEAN
;
A
#
# COMPACT_ATOMS: atom_id res chain seq x y z
N MET A 1 73.90 -4.55 47.15
CA MET A 1 72.87 -4.56 48.21
C MET A 1 73.57 -5.02 49.48
N ILE A 2 73.32 -4.36 50.61
CA ILE A 2 73.86 -4.75 51.91
C ILE A 2 72.70 -5.35 52.71
N VAL A 3 72.83 -6.61 53.12
CA VAL A 3 71.83 -7.30 53.94
C VAL A 3 72.40 -7.49 55.33
N ILE A 4 71.70 -6.97 56.34
CA ILE A 4 72.07 -7.08 57.74
C ILE A 4 71.09 -8.03 58.40
N VAL A 5 71.60 -9.07 59.06
CA VAL A 5 70.77 -9.93 59.89
C VAL A 5 70.68 -9.32 61.28
N GLU A 6 69.50 -8.82 61.64
CA GLU A 6 69.27 -8.25 62.97
C GLU A 6 68.66 -9.31 63.90
N THR A 7 69.21 -9.41 65.10
CA THR A 7 68.54 -10.09 66.20
C THR A 7 67.61 -9.09 66.87
N TYR A 8 66.31 -9.24 66.65
CA TYR A 8 65.31 -8.35 67.23
C TYR A 8 65.37 -8.39 68.76
N ASP A 9 65.61 -7.24 69.39
CA ASP A 9 65.72 -7.11 70.84
C ASP A 9 64.61 -6.19 71.37
N ILE A 10 63.60 -6.78 72.00
CA ILE A 10 62.36 -6.12 72.47
C ILE A 10 62.67 -5.04 73.53
N LYS A 11 63.86 -5.08 74.17
CA LYS A 11 64.22 -4.22 75.31
C LYS A 11 64.72 -2.82 74.96
N LYS A 12 64.73 -2.42 73.67
CA LYS A 12 65.32 -1.13 73.21
C LYS A 12 64.37 0.09 73.20
N THR A 13 63.28 0.11 73.98
CA THR A 13 62.34 1.24 73.96
C THR A 13 62.59 2.36 74.98
N ASN A 14 63.57 2.27 75.89
CA ASN A 14 63.72 3.25 76.98
C ASN A 14 65.14 3.82 77.18
N LYS A 15 65.69 4.58 76.22
CA LYS A 15 66.80 5.53 76.50
C LYS A 15 66.67 6.83 75.69
N LEU A 16 66.75 7.97 76.40
CA LEU A 16 66.60 9.37 75.97
C LEU A 16 67.65 9.92 74.96
N LEU A 17 68.48 9.06 74.37
CA LEU A 17 69.45 9.45 73.33
C LEU A 17 69.26 8.54 72.12
N PRO A 18 69.09 9.07 70.89
CA PRO A 18 69.00 8.25 69.69
C PRO A 18 70.38 7.62 69.43
N ARG A 19 70.59 6.40 69.93
CA ARG A 19 71.70 5.58 69.47
C ARG A 19 71.36 5.15 68.05
N THR A 20 72.01 5.76 67.06
CA THR A 20 71.98 5.29 65.66
C THR A 20 72.24 3.79 65.64
N THR A 21 71.30 3.01 65.12
CA THR A 21 71.47 1.56 65.01
C THR A 21 72.61 1.23 64.03
N VAL A 22 73.09 -0.01 64.06
CA VAL A 22 74.09 -0.46 63.07
C VAL A 22 73.53 -0.30 61.66
N LEU A 23 72.23 -0.56 61.46
CA LEU A 23 71.52 -0.28 60.22
C LEU A 23 71.52 1.21 59.84
N ASP A 24 71.29 2.13 60.79
CA ASP A 24 71.28 3.57 60.52
C ASP A 24 72.68 4.08 60.14
N LYS A 25 73.73 3.59 60.81
CA LYS A 25 75.12 3.90 60.44
C LYS A 25 75.45 3.36 59.05
N ILE A 26 75.11 2.11 58.75
CA ILE A 26 75.36 1.53 57.43
C ILE A 26 74.58 2.27 56.32
N ARG A 27 73.33 2.68 56.60
CA ARG A 27 72.56 3.51 55.67
C ARG A 27 73.23 4.87 55.43
N SER A 28 73.71 5.52 56.49
CA SER A 28 74.44 6.79 56.39
C SER A 28 75.75 6.66 55.62
N ASP A 29 76.53 5.62 55.90
CA ASP A 29 77.89 5.47 55.35
C ASP A 29 77.88 4.94 53.91
N PHE A 30 76.95 4.03 53.58
CA PHE A 30 76.97 3.30 52.30
C PHE A 30 75.75 3.54 51.41
N ALA A 31 74.68 4.16 51.92
CA ALA A 31 73.42 4.30 51.20
C ALA A 31 72.79 5.71 51.33
N ALA A 32 73.57 6.75 51.65
CA ALA A 32 73.09 8.10 51.92
C ALA A 32 72.16 8.69 50.84
N LYS A 33 72.36 8.33 49.56
CA LYS A 33 71.52 8.77 48.42
C LYS A 33 70.52 7.72 47.93
N HIS A 34 70.66 6.45 48.35
CA HIS A 34 69.85 5.32 47.91
C HIS A 34 69.64 4.33 49.07
N GLY A 35 68.96 4.76 50.15
CA GLY A 35 68.79 4.01 51.42
C GLY A 35 68.22 2.59 51.24
N ASP A 36 67.41 2.48 50.22
CA ASP A 36 67.00 1.35 49.40
C ASP A 36 68.03 0.24 49.10
N ARG A 37 69.33 0.48 49.23
CA ARG A 37 70.40 -0.52 49.06
C ARG A 37 70.70 -1.34 50.32
N CYS A 38 70.14 -0.95 51.47
CA CYS A 38 70.35 -1.60 52.77
C CYS A 38 69.06 -2.21 53.32
N CYS A 39 69.04 -3.53 53.49
CA CYS A 39 67.91 -4.28 54.04
C CYS A 39 68.28 -4.97 55.36
N ALA A 40 67.41 -4.87 56.36
CA ALA A 40 67.51 -5.66 57.58
C ALA A 40 66.60 -6.88 57.49
N VAL A 41 67.15 -8.06 57.77
CA VAL A 41 66.44 -9.33 57.85
C VAL A 41 66.42 -9.75 59.31
N ILE A 42 65.23 -10.01 59.85
CA ILE A 42 65.08 -10.37 61.26
C ILE A 42 65.31 -11.87 61.42
N ASN A 43 66.14 -12.26 62.38
CA ASN A 43 66.37 -13.66 62.71
C ASN A 43 65.06 -14.30 63.26
N PRO A 44 64.62 -15.46 62.73
CA PRO A 44 63.35 -16.11 63.13
C PRO A 44 63.28 -16.54 64.61
N ILE A 45 64.41 -16.67 65.32
CA ILE A 45 64.48 -17.23 66.69
C ILE A 45 63.62 -16.47 67.71
N LYS A 46 63.20 -15.22 67.45
CA LYS A 46 62.42 -14.39 68.41
C LYS A 46 61.07 -13.87 67.89
N SER A 47 60.77 -13.93 66.59
CA SER A 47 59.48 -13.48 66.02
C SER A 47 59.30 -13.98 64.57
N GLU A 48 58.50 -15.02 64.37
CA GLU A 48 58.27 -15.62 63.04
C GLU A 48 57.56 -14.67 62.07
N MET A 49 56.51 -13.96 62.52
CA MET A 49 55.72 -13.10 61.64
C MET A 49 56.52 -11.90 61.09
N ARG A 50 57.32 -11.25 61.94
CA ARG A 50 58.19 -10.13 61.53
C ARG A 50 59.40 -10.60 60.74
N SER A 51 59.93 -11.78 61.06
CA SER A 51 60.94 -12.45 60.22
C SER A 51 60.40 -12.67 58.81
N ALA A 52 59.23 -13.29 58.66
CA ALA A 52 58.61 -13.54 57.36
C ALA A 52 58.34 -12.25 56.57
N GLU A 53 57.88 -11.18 57.22
CA GLU A 53 57.71 -9.86 56.60
C GLU A 53 59.05 -9.26 56.13
N SER A 54 60.11 -9.34 56.94
CA SER A 54 61.45 -8.87 56.56
C SER A 54 62.05 -9.65 55.40
N TRP A 55 61.82 -10.97 55.33
CA TRP A 55 62.22 -11.81 54.20
C TRP A 55 61.42 -11.50 52.92
N ARG A 56 60.10 -11.29 53.03
CA ARG A 56 59.29 -10.82 51.88
C ARG A 56 59.76 -9.45 51.38
N SER A 57 60.10 -8.54 52.29
CA SER A 57 60.67 -7.24 51.95
C SER A 57 62.03 -7.37 51.25
N LEU A 58 62.92 -8.27 51.72
CA LEU A 58 64.18 -8.57 51.03
C LEU A 58 63.94 -9.10 49.61
N VAL A 59 63.04 -10.08 49.44
CA VAL A 59 62.71 -10.65 48.13
C VAL A 59 62.13 -9.57 47.20
N SER A 60 61.22 -8.75 47.69
CA SER A 60 60.68 -7.61 46.94
C SER A 60 61.79 -6.63 46.52
N ARG A 61 62.75 -6.36 47.41
CA ARG A 61 63.89 -5.50 47.13
C ARG A 61 64.84 -6.08 46.10
N ILE A 62 65.14 -7.37 46.17
CA ILE A 62 65.95 -8.08 45.18
C ILE A 62 65.27 -7.97 43.81
N ARG A 63 63.95 -8.23 43.72
CA ARG A 63 63.19 -8.08 42.47
C ARG A 63 63.28 -6.67 41.90
N TYR A 64 63.07 -5.65 42.74
CA TYR A 64 63.20 -4.25 42.32
C TYR A 64 64.61 -3.92 41.81
N LEU A 65 65.66 -4.31 42.55
CA LEU A 65 67.04 -4.03 42.17
C LEU A 65 67.47 -4.79 40.91
N MET A 66 66.97 -6.01 40.70
CA MET A 66 67.19 -6.75 39.45
C MET A 66 66.52 -6.02 38.27
N LEU A 67 65.24 -5.63 38.39
CA LEU A 67 64.54 -4.87 37.37
C LEU A 67 65.24 -3.54 37.06
N ALA A 68 65.65 -2.78 38.08
CA ALA A 68 66.38 -1.53 37.89
C ALA A 68 67.76 -1.71 37.23
N ALA A 69 68.44 -2.84 37.48
CA ALA A 69 69.69 -3.17 36.82
C ALA A 69 69.47 -3.58 35.36
N TYR A 70 68.43 -4.36 35.07
CA TYR A 70 68.03 -4.72 33.72
C TYR A 70 67.63 -3.49 32.91
N ASP A 71 66.77 -2.63 33.46
CA ASP A 71 66.32 -1.39 32.84
C ASP A 71 67.50 -0.49 32.46
N LYS A 72 68.42 -0.23 33.41
CA LYS A 72 69.64 0.53 33.12
C LYS A 72 70.51 -0.12 32.02
N ARG A 73 70.59 -1.45 31.97
CA ARG A 73 71.37 -2.16 30.95
C ARG A 73 70.68 -2.14 29.59
N LEU A 74 69.37 -2.28 29.55
CA LEU A 74 68.53 -2.19 28.36
C LEU A 74 68.59 -0.79 27.75
N SER A 75 68.40 0.27 28.54
CA SER A 75 68.49 1.65 28.03
C SER A 75 69.85 1.94 27.41
N HIS A 76 70.94 1.48 28.04
CA HIS A 76 72.28 1.62 27.45
C HIS A 76 72.44 0.82 26.15
N PHE A 77 71.84 -0.35 26.05
CA PHE A 77 71.89 -1.18 24.85
C PHE A 77 71.07 -0.56 23.71
N GLU A 78 69.88 -0.03 24.01
CA GLU A 78 69.05 0.74 23.10
C GLU A 78 69.76 2.00 22.58
N ASP A 79 70.50 2.70 23.43
CA ASP A 79 71.31 3.86 23.02
C ASP A 79 72.37 3.46 21.97
N ILE A 80 73.04 2.31 22.15
CA ILE A 80 74.02 1.77 21.18
C ILE A 80 73.34 1.44 19.85
N ILE A 81 72.17 0.78 19.89
CA ILE A 81 71.39 0.47 18.67
C ILE A 81 70.97 1.76 17.96
N ARG A 82 70.50 2.77 18.71
CA ARG A 82 70.09 4.07 18.15
C ARG A 82 71.26 4.76 17.46
N GLU A 83 72.43 4.79 18.09
CA GLU A 83 73.65 5.35 17.50
C GLU A 83 74.01 4.64 16.19
N GLN A 84 73.99 3.31 16.16
CA GLN A 84 74.25 2.54 14.94
C GLN A 84 73.20 2.78 13.84
N ARG A 85 71.93 3.02 14.21
CA ARG A 85 70.85 3.33 13.27
C ARG A 85 70.98 4.73 12.66
N GLU A 86 71.45 5.71 13.43
CA GLU A 86 71.75 7.06 12.93
C GLU A 86 72.90 7.03 11.92
N ASN A 87 73.88 6.14 12.14
CA ASN A 87 75.02 5.91 11.26
C ASN A 87 74.71 5.05 10.00
N ARG A 88 73.44 4.71 9.73
CA ARG A 88 73.06 3.80 8.63
C ARG A 88 73.45 4.22 7.21
N ASN A 89 73.71 5.52 7.01
CA ASN A 89 74.14 6.07 5.73
C ASN A 89 75.68 6.05 5.57
N HIS A 90 76.42 5.62 6.59
CA HIS A 90 77.87 5.60 6.57
C HIS A 90 78.39 4.44 5.69
N PRO A 91 79.43 4.62 4.86
CA PRO A 91 79.90 3.59 3.93
C PRO A 91 80.32 2.25 4.56
N ASN A 92 80.85 2.28 5.79
CA ASN A 92 81.27 1.08 6.54
C ASN A 92 80.11 0.38 7.27
N TRP A 93 78.89 0.91 7.19
CA TRP A 93 77.74 0.31 7.84
C TRP A 93 77.23 -0.89 7.04
N ASN A 94 76.80 -1.95 7.73
CA ASN A 94 76.27 -3.16 7.11
C ASN A 94 75.02 -3.61 7.87
N PHE A 95 73.94 -3.85 7.11
CA PHE A 95 72.66 -4.24 7.68
C PHE A 95 72.72 -5.55 8.48
N CYS A 96 73.47 -6.57 8.05
CA CYS A 96 73.56 -7.85 8.76
C CYS A 96 74.15 -7.70 10.17
N HIS A 97 75.18 -6.85 10.34
CA HIS A 97 75.75 -6.57 11.65
C HIS A 97 74.76 -5.81 12.55
N TYR A 98 74.10 -4.79 12.00
CA TYR A 98 73.06 -4.04 12.72
C TYR A 98 71.86 -4.94 13.08
N PHE A 99 71.45 -5.82 12.18
CA PHE A 99 70.39 -6.79 12.38
C PHE A 99 70.69 -7.68 13.57
N LEU A 100 71.89 -8.26 13.65
CA LEU A 100 72.27 -9.12 14.78
C LEU A 100 72.34 -8.36 16.09
N LEU A 101 72.82 -7.11 16.07
CA LEU A 101 72.84 -6.25 17.26
C LEU A 101 71.43 -5.93 17.77
N GLN A 102 70.50 -5.56 16.88
CA GLN A 102 69.11 -5.30 17.26
C GLN A 102 68.35 -6.58 17.64
N GLU A 103 68.68 -7.71 17.01
CA GLU A 103 68.14 -9.02 17.39
C GLU A 103 68.56 -9.43 18.81
N GLU A 104 69.76 -9.11 19.26
CA GLU A 104 70.17 -9.39 20.64
C GLU A 104 69.24 -8.71 21.66
N LEU A 105 68.73 -7.52 21.35
CA LEU A 105 67.71 -6.86 22.18
C LEU A 105 66.41 -7.65 22.15
N ALA A 106 65.98 -8.08 20.96
CA ALA A 106 64.80 -8.92 20.80
C ALA A 106 64.90 -10.23 21.61
N PHE A 107 66.08 -10.87 21.66
CA PHE A 107 66.30 -12.05 22.50
C PHE A 107 66.21 -11.74 24.00
N VAL A 108 66.77 -10.63 24.45
CA VAL A 108 66.65 -10.23 25.87
C VAL A 108 65.18 -9.99 26.22
N LEU A 109 64.43 -9.28 25.37
CA LEU A 109 62.99 -9.06 25.55
C LEU A 109 62.20 -10.38 25.53
N GLN A 110 62.54 -11.30 24.62
CA GLN A 110 61.96 -12.64 24.57
C GLN A 110 62.23 -13.42 25.87
N MET A 111 63.46 -13.38 26.39
CA MET A 111 63.82 -14.04 27.66
C MET A 111 63.08 -13.44 28.87
N LEU A 112 62.71 -12.15 28.80
CA LEU A 112 61.87 -11.48 29.81
C LEU A 112 60.37 -11.76 29.63
N GLY A 113 59.98 -12.51 28.59
CA GLY A 113 58.57 -12.80 28.27
C GLY A 113 57.82 -11.63 27.61
N LEU A 114 58.53 -10.58 27.19
CA LEU A 114 57.98 -9.39 26.52
C LEU A 114 57.92 -9.61 25.01
N TYR A 115 57.11 -10.58 24.58
CA TYR A 115 57.05 -10.99 23.18
C TYR A 115 56.52 -9.90 22.23
N ASP A 116 55.59 -9.05 22.67
CA ASP A 116 55.10 -7.94 21.85
C ASP A 116 56.23 -6.92 21.59
N GLU A 117 57.08 -6.62 22.59
CA GLU A 117 58.22 -5.72 22.43
C GLU A 117 59.33 -6.34 21.57
N ALA A 118 59.59 -7.65 21.74
CA ALA A 118 60.52 -8.38 20.88
C ALA A 118 60.05 -8.42 19.42
N LEU A 119 58.73 -8.58 19.18
CA LEU A 119 58.14 -8.54 17.84
C LEU A 119 58.35 -7.17 17.17
N VAL A 120 58.21 -6.07 17.92
CA VAL A 120 58.47 -4.71 17.39
C VAL A 120 59.90 -4.60 16.85
N GLN A 121 60.89 -5.17 17.53
CA GLN A 121 62.28 -5.14 17.05
C GLN A 121 62.44 -5.82 15.69
N TYR A 122 61.79 -6.97 15.48
CA TYR A 122 61.81 -7.65 14.19
C TYR A 122 60.99 -6.91 13.12
N ASP A 123 59.85 -6.31 13.47
CA ASP A 123 59.04 -5.50 12.56
C ASP A 123 59.79 -4.23 12.11
N GLU A 124 60.57 -3.61 12.99
CA GLU A 124 61.45 -2.48 12.64
C GLU A 124 62.58 -2.89 11.69
N LEU A 125 63.21 -4.05 11.92
CA LEU A 125 64.22 -4.59 11.02
C LEU A 125 63.65 -4.89 9.63
N ASP A 126 62.45 -5.47 9.57
CA ASP A 126 61.74 -5.78 8.32
C ASP A 126 61.42 -4.51 7.52
N ALA A 127 60.87 -3.49 8.21
CA ALA A 127 60.55 -2.21 7.60
C ALA A 127 61.80 -1.45 7.13
N LEU A 128 62.86 -1.44 7.94
CA LEU A 128 64.11 -0.76 7.62
C LEU A 128 64.78 -1.39 6.39
N PHE A 129 64.86 -2.72 6.32
CA PHE A 129 65.41 -3.40 5.15
C PHE A 129 64.59 -3.10 3.89
N THR A 130 63.26 -3.21 3.98
CA THR A 130 62.35 -2.90 2.86
C THR A 130 62.56 -1.48 2.36
N GLN A 131 62.74 -0.52 3.27
CA GLN A 131 63.01 0.87 2.91
C GLN A 131 64.32 1.02 2.11
N PHE A 132 65.38 0.31 2.48
CA PHE A 132 66.63 0.33 1.72
C PHE A 132 66.46 -0.24 0.30
N VAL A 133 65.71 -1.33 0.14
CA VAL A 133 65.43 -1.91 -1.18
C VAL A 133 64.58 -0.97 -2.04
N LEU A 134 63.56 -0.34 -1.47
CA LEU A 134 62.74 0.62 -2.23
C LEU A 134 63.56 1.85 -2.68
N ASN A 135 64.47 2.33 -1.83
CA ASN A 135 65.32 3.47 -2.13
C ASN A 135 66.39 3.17 -3.20
N SER A 136 66.86 1.92 -3.31
CA SER A 136 67.85 1.55 -4.34
C SER A 136 67.33 1.67 -5.77
N ASN A 137 66.00 1.74 -5.96
CA ASN A 137 65.38 1.95 -7.27
C ASN A 137 65.35 3.43 -7.71
N VAL A 138 65.64 4.37 -6.79
CA VAL A 138 65.47 5.82 -7.03
C VAL A 138 66.75 6.62 -6.71
N GLY A 139 67.70 6.06 -5.95
CA GLY A 139 68.95 6.72 -5.54
C GLY A 139 70.14 5.76 -5.38
N ASP A 140 71.21 6.24 -4.73
CA ASP A 140 72.46 5.48 -4.55
C ASP A 140 72.25 4.20 -3.71
N THR A 141 72.61 3.06 -4.29
CA THR A 141 72.51 1.74 -3.64
C THR A 141 73.65 1.53 -2.63
N PRO A 142 73.35 1.24 -1.35
CA PRO A 142 74.38 0.90 -0.37
C PRO A 142 75.19 -0.34 -0.79
N ILE A 143 76.52 -0.31 -0.66
CA ILE A 143 77.41 -1.38 -1.11
C ILE A 143 77.06 -2.74 -0.48
N TRP A 144 76.67 -2.74 0.80
CA TRP A 144 76.28 -3.96 1.51
C TRP A 144 75.02 -4.61 0.91
N LEU A 145 74.16 -3.86 0.22
CA LEU A 145 72.93 -4.40 -0.37
C LEU A 145 73.22 -5.32 -1.56
N ASN A 146 74.37 -5.14 -2.23
CA ASN A 146 74.82 -6.00 -3.32
C ASN A 146 75.02 -7.46 -2.88
N LEU A 147 75.22 -7.71 -1.58
CA LEU A 147 75.27 -9.06 -1.01
C LEU A 147 73.97 -9.85 -1.29
N PHE A 148 72.84 -9.15 -1.38
CA PHE A 148 71.52 -9.76 -1.62
C PHE A 148 71.14 -9.82 -3.11
N GLN A 149 72.02 -9.37 -4.01
CA GLN A 149 71.85 -9.47 -5.47
C GLN A 149 72.42 -10.78 -6.05
N THR A 150 73.03 -11.63 -5.22
CA THR A 150 73.60 -12.91 -5.65
C THR A 150 72.53 -13.86 -6.19
N PRO A 151 72.83 -14.67 -7.23
CA PRO A 151 71.88 -15.62 -7.80
C PRO A 151 71.37 -16.61 -6.75
N LEU A 152 70.08 -16.97 -6.83
CA LEU A 152 69.47 -17.93 -5.93
C LEU A 152 69.94 -19.36 -6.25
N ASN A 153 70.63 -19.97 -5.29
CA ASN A 153 71.10 -21.36 -5.38
C ASN A 153 70.26 -22.33 -4.52
N ASN A 154 69.52 -21.80 -3.56
CA ASN A 154 68.63 -22.52 -2.66
C ASN A 154 67.34 -21.69 -2.47
N TRP A 155 66.25 -22.36 -2.15
CA TRP A 155 64.92 -21.74 -1.93
C TRP A 155 64.11 -22.55 -0.93
N GLY A 156 64.77 -23.01 0.14
CA GLY A 156 64.11 -23.65 1.27
C GLY A 156 63.01 -22.76 1.84
N GLY A 157 61.87 -23.36 2.18
CA GLY A 157 60.75 -22.64 2.78
C GLY A 157 61.04 -22.16 4.20
N VAL A 158 60.17 -21.29 4.69
CA VAL A 158 60.12 -20.93 6.12
C VAL A 158 59.82 -22.19 6.94
N ASN A 159 60.46 -22.31 8.10
CA ASN A 159 60.21 -23.36 9.10
C ASN A 159 59.78 -22.70 10.41
N LEU A 160 58.62 -23.12 10.94
CA LEU A 160 58.01 -22.60 12.16
C LEU A 160 58.06 -23.59 13.33
N SER A 161 58.43 -24.86 13.08
CA SER A 161 58.49 -25.91 14.09
C SER A 161 59.75 -25.84 14.96
N ASN A 162 60.83 -25.28 14.42
CA ASN A 162 62.11 -25.14 15.12
C ASN A 162 62.23 -23.75 15.75
N GLY A 163 62.97 -23.65 16.87
CA GLY A 163 63.26 -22.39 17.54
C GLY A 163 64.12 -21.44 16.68
N THR A 164 65.19 -20.88 17.23
CA THR A 164 66.10 -20.04 16.44
C THR A 164 66.87 -20.90 15.42
N ASN A 165 66.69 -20.64 14.12
CA ASN A 165 67.48 -21.31 13.07
C ASN A 165 68.94 -20.83 13.11
N HIS A 166 69.80 -21.57 13.82
CA HIS A 166 71.20 -21.21 14.00
C HIS A 166 72.02 -21.23 12.69
N HIS A 167 71.63 -22.05 11.71
CA HIS A 167 72.31 -22.12 10.43
C HIS A 167 72.14 -20.81 9.63
N LEU A 168 70.89 -20.36 9.44
CA LEU A 168 70.60 -19.08 8.76
C LEU A 168 71.20 -17.90 9.52
N ARG A 169 71.15 -17.93 10.86
CA ARG A 169 71.78 -16.89 11.69
C ARG A 169 73.30 -16.81 11.49
N ASN A 170 73.98 -17.95 11.37
CA ASN A 170 75.41 -17.97 11.08
C ASN A 170 75.72 -17.44 9.67
N LEU A 171 74.89 -17.77 8.66
CA LEU A 171 75.04 -17.20 7.32
C LEU A 171 74.85 -15.68 7.31
N LEU A 172 73.94 -15.14 8.12
CA LEU A 172 73.77 -13.70 8.31
C LEU A 172 75.01 -13.07 8.97
N ALA A 173 75.56 -13.70 10.01
CA ALA A 173 76.77 -13.23 10.68
C ALA A 173 77.99 -13.22 9.74
N GLU A 174 78.11 -14.21 8.85
CA GLU A 174 79.15 -14.28 7.83
C GLU A 174 78.88 -13.41 6.60
N CYS A 175 77.72 -12.72 6.53
CA CYS A 175 77.28 -11.94 5.37
C CYS A 175 77.19 -12.76 4.06
N LYS A 176 76.78 -14.03 4.17
CA LYS A 176 76.62 -14.97 3.04
C LYS A 176 75.17 -15.38 2.77
N ALA A 177 74.23 -14.90 3.58
CA ALA A 177 72.80 -15.21 3.41
C ALA A 177 72.26 -14.59 2.12
N SER A 178 71.44 -15.35 1.39
CA SER A 178 70.67 -14.81 0.27
C SER A 178 69.52 -13.92 0.76
N LEU A 179 68.86 -13.21 -0.16
CA LEU A 179 67.68 -12.41 0.18
C LEU A 179 66.56 -13.30 0.77
N LEU A 180 66.36 -14.49 0.20
CA LEU A 180 65.36 -15.44 0.70
C LEU A 180 65.73 -15.95 2.09
N ASP A 181 67.00 -16.19 2.39
CA ASP A 181 67.48 -16.63 3.70
C ASP A 181 67.19 -15.58 4.78
N LEU A 182 67.55 -14.31 4.52
CA LEU A 182 67.28 -13.20 5.44
C LEU A 182 65.78 -13.05 5.70
N ARG A 183 64.98 -13.00 4.64
CA ARG A 183 63.53 -12.80 4.72
C ARG A 183 62.84 -13.97 5.41
N SER A 184 63.21 -15.20 5.07
CA SER A 184 62.65 -16.41 5.71
C SER A 184 63.03 -16.49 7.19
N TYR A 185 64.28 -16.15 7.54
CA TYR A 185 64.72 -16.08 8.92
C TYR A 185 63.93 -15.04 9.71
N LEU A 186 63.87 -13.79 9.23
CA LEU A 186 63.16 -12.70 9.90
C LEU A 186 61.68 -13.02 10.10
N PHE A 187 61.01 -13.51 9.06
CA PHE A 187 59.61 -13.90 9.16
C PHE A 187 59.39 -15.07 10.13
N SER A 188 60.29 -16.06 10.16
CA SER A 188 60.23 -17.15 11.15
C SER A 188 60.30 -16.63 12.59
N ARG A 189 61.12 -15.60 12.85
CA ARG A 189 61.25 -14.97 14.18
C ARG A 189 60.01 -14.17 14.56
N GLN A 190 59.45 -13.39 13.63
CA GLN A 190 58.16 -12.71 13.82
C GLN A 190 57.05 -13.72 14.15
N CYS A 191 56.98 -14.81 13.39
CA CYS A 191 56.02 -15.88 13.63
C CYS A 191 56.22 -16.52 15.01
N ALA A 192 57.46 -16.81 15.41
CA ALA A 192 57.74 -17.37 16.73
C ALA A 192 57.24 -16.47 17.87
N MET A 193 57.36 -15.14 17.74
CA MET A 193 56.83 -14.19 18.74
C MET A 193 55.30 -14.21 18.75
N LEU A 194 54.66 -14.17 17.58
CA LEU A 194 53.20 -14.22 17.45
C LEU A 194 52.60 -15.54 17.95
N LEU A 195 53.27 -16.65 17.71
CA LEU A 195 52.91 -17.97 18.24
C LEU A 195 53.02 -17.99 19.78
N SER A 196 54.07 -17.38 20.34
CA SER A 196 54.21 -17.23 21.80
C SER A 196 53.13 -16.35 22.43
N LEU A 197 52.54 -15.44 21.64
CA LEU A 197 51.41 -14.58 22.01
C LEU A 197 50.02 -15.20 21.73
N ASN A 198 49.95 -16.43 21.20
CA ASN A 198 48.71 -17.06 20.72
C ASN A 198 47.95 -16.25 19.65
N LYS A 199 48.66 -15.46 18.82
CA LYS A 199 48.10 -14.62 17.74
C LYS A 199 48.28 -15.28 16.37
N LEU A 200 47.81 -16.51 16.21
CA LEU A 200 48.01 -17.29 14.97
C LEU A 200 47.38 -16.68 13.72
N TRP A 201 46.21 -16.04 13.87
CA TRP A 201 45.54 -15.37 12.76
C TRP A 201 46.37 -14.22 12.19
N GLU A 202 47.20 -13.55 13.01
CA GLU A 202 48.14 -12.50 12.55
C GLU A 202 49.28 -13.10 11.74
N VAL A 203 49.75 -14.31 12.08
CA VAL A 203 50.75 -15.04 11.28
C VAL A 203 50.18 -15.32 9.89
N ALA A 204 48.97 -15.86 9.82
CA ALA A 204 48.27 -16.12 8.55
C ALA A 204 48.04 -14.82 7.75
N GLN A 205 47.67 -13.72 8.42
CA GLN A 205 47.48 -12.41 7.80
C GLN A 205 48.78 -11.87 7.19
N ARG A 206 49.89 -11.93 7.94
CA ARG A 206 51.19 -11.36 7.53
C ARG A 206 51.88 -12.19 6.44
N CYS A 207 51.63 -13.49 6.37
CA CYS A 207 52.29 -14.39 5.41
C CYS A 207 52.08 -13.95 3.94
N LEU A 208 50.87 -13.53 3.56
CA LEU A 208 50.59 -13.14 2.17
C LEU A 208 51.36 -11.87 1.78
N SER A 209 51.36 -10.86 2.65
CA SER A 209 52.15 -9.64 2.43
C SER A 209 53.64 -9.92 2.43
N PHE A 210 54.13 -10.78 3.33
CA PHE A 210 55.52 -11.20 3.40
C PHE A 210 55.99 -11.80 2.07
N VAL A 211 55.24 -12.77 1.53
CA VAL A 211 55.56 -13.39 0.24
C VAL A 211 55.59 -12.31 -0.84
N HIS A 212 54.52 -11.53 -1.01
CA HIS A 212 54.43 -10.53 -2.07
C HIS A 212 55.51 -9.44 -2.00
N ASN A 213 55.84 -8.95 -0.81
CA ASN A 213 56.89 -7.95 -0.60
C ASN A 213 58.26 -8.53 -1.00
N THR A 214 58.57 -9.74 -0.55
CA THR A 214 59.82 -10.42 -0.91
C THR A 214 59.92 -10.64 -2.42
N LEU A 215 58.81 -10.99 -3.11
CA LEU A 215 58.80 -11.11 -4.57
C LEU A 215 59.02 -9.78 -5.28
N SER A 216 58.50 -8.68 -4.73
CA SER A 216 58.73 -7.33 -5.23
C SER A 216 60.19 -6.93 -5.06
N GLU A 217 60.79 -7.25 -3.92
CA GLU A 217 62.18 -6.91 -3.62
C GLU A 217 63.17 -7.69 -4.47
N LEU A 218 62.94 -8.99 -4.68
CA LEU A 218 63.70 -9.79 -5.65
C LEU A 218 63.68 -9.15 -7.05
N ARG A 219 62.55 -8.55 -7.44
CA ARG A 219 62.41 -7.85 -8.73
C ARG A 219 63.16 -6.52 -8.73
N ILE A 220 63.06 -5.73 -7.66
CA ILE A 220 63.72 -4.43 -7.53
C ILE A 220 65.25 -4.59 -7.51
N LEU A 221 65.75 -5.63 -6.85
CA LEU A 221 67.17 -5.95 -6.76
C LEU A 221 67.68 -6.76 -7.97
N GLU A 222 66.82 -7.04 -8.95
CA GLU A 222 67.16 -7.79 -10.17
C GLU A 222 67.87 -9.12 -9.93
N VAL A 223 67.49 -9.83 -8.86
CA VAL A 223 68.13 -11.08 -8.46
C VAL A 223 67.88 -12.19 -9.49
N GLN A 224 68.94 -12.81 -9.98
CA GLN A 224 68.83 -13.96 -10.88
C GLN A 224 68.22 -15.15 -10.13
N ARG A 225 67.14 -15.69 -10.69
CA ARG A 225 66.34 -16.75 -10.09
C ARG A 225 66.07 -17.86 -11.10
N PRO A 226 66.29 -19.13 -10.73
CA PRO A 226 65.90 -20.24 -11.59
C PRO A 226 64.38 -20.29 -11.78
N GLU A 227 63.93 -20.77 -12.94
CA GLU A 227 62.51 -20.89 -13.24
C GLU A 227 61.83 -21.86 -12.26
N GLY A 228 60.70 -21.47 -11.65
CA GLY A 228 59.98 -22.26 -10.65
C GLY A 228 60.49 -22.15 -9.20
N SER A 229 61.70 -21.62 -8.97
CA SER A 229 62.28 -21.50 -7.61
C SER A 229 61.40 -20.68 -6.66
N ILE A 230 60.84 -19.58 -7.16
CA ILE A 230 59.99 -18.66 -6.40
C ILE A 230 58.62 -19.26 -6.11
N GLU A 231 58.07 -20.01 -7.06
CA GLU A 231 56.82 -20.73 -6.91
C GLU A 231 56.97 -21.81 -5.83
N CYS A 232 58.08 -22.56 -5.83
CA CYS A 232 58.43 -23.50 -4.75
C CYS A 232 58.50 -22.78 -3.40
N TRP A 233 59.31 -21.73 -3.27
CA TRP A 233 59.47 -21.00 -2.02
C TRP A 233 58.14 -20.43 -1.49
N SER A 234 57.36 -19.80 -2.37
CA SER A 234 56.06 -19.21 -2.03
C SER A 234 55.06 -20.27 -1.57
N PHE A 235 55.05 -21.44 -2.23
CA PHE A 235 54.22 -22.57 -1.85
C PHE A 235 54.60 -23.10 -0.47
N LEU A 236 55.90 -23.32 -0.22
CA LEU A 236 56.40 -23.84 1.06
C LEU A 236 56.07 -22.89 2.21
N CYS A 237 56.26 -21.57 2.03
CA CYS A 237 55.90 -20.56 3.04
C CYS A 237 54.40 -20.61 3.38
N ALA A 238 53.55 -20.67 2.36
CA ALA A 238 52.10 -20.74 2.55
C ALA A 238 51.70 -22.03 3.30
N LEU A 239 52.25 -23.17 2.89
CA LEU A 239 51.89 -24.47 3.44
C LEU A 239 52.40 -24.67 4.87
N GLU A 240 53.58 -24.15 5.22
CA GLU A 240 54.09 -24.16 6.60
C GLU A 240 53.16 -23.37 7.54
N VAL A 241 52.76 -22.16 7.14
CA VAL A 241 51.82 -21.34 7.93
C VAL A 241 50.45 -22.01 8.04
N LEU A 242 49.95 -22.61 6.96
CA LEU A 242 48.70 -23.36 6.97
C LEU A 242 48.78 -24.58 7.91
N GLN A 243 49.89 -25.32 7.91
CA GLN A 243 50.10 -26.45 8.81
C GLN A 243 50.16 -26.01 10.28
N ALA A 244 50.85 -24.91 10.57
CA ALA A 244 50.86 -24.31 11.91
C ALA A 244 49.43 -23.91 12.37
N CYS A 245 48.64 -23.32 11.47
CA CYS A 245 47.24 -22.99 11.73
C CYS A 245 46.38 -24.22 12.02
N GLN A 246 46.55 -25.30 11.25
CA GLN A 246 45.81 -26.54 11.44
C GLN A 246 46.16 -27.26 12.75
N LEU A 247 47.44 -27.33 13.11
CA LEU A 247 47.91 -27.99 14.34
C LEU A 247 47.40 -27.27 15.61
N SER A 248 47.33 -25.95 15.57
CA SER A 248 46.84 -25.13 16.69
C SER A 248 45.32 -25.07 16.81
N SER A 249 44.57 -25.38 15.73
CA SER A 249 43.11 -25.33 15.70
C SER A 249 42.45 -26.29 16.70
N TYR A 250 43.16 -27.31 17.16
CA TYR A 250 42.71 -28.25 18.20
C TYR A 250 42.75 -27.68 19.63
N ASN A 251 43.46 -26.57 19.86
CA ASN A 251 43.72 -26.02 21.19
C ASN A 251 43.03 -24.66 21.45
N ILE A 252 42.19 -24.17 20.52
CA ILE A 252 41.55 -22.84 20.60
C ILE A 252 40.06 -23.00 20.96
N ASP A 253 39.68 -22.65 22.19
CA ASP A 253 38.28 -22.65 22.67
C ASP A 253 37.47 -21.43 22.17
N ASN A 254 38.10 -20.48 21.48
CA ASN A 254 37.51 -19.19 21.12
C ASN A 254 37.13 -19.11 19.62
N ASN A 255 35.84 -19.31 19.31
CA ASN A 255 35.30 -19.31 17.94
C ASN A 255 35.68 -18.06 17.11
N GLN A 256 35.84 -16.89 17.74
CA GLN A 256 36.20 -15.65 17.02
C GLN A 256 37.62 -15.67 16.42
N GLN A 257 38.58 -16.29 17.11
CA GLN A 257 39.95 -16.41 16.59
C GLN A 257 40.04 -17.43 15.45
N LEU A 258 39.20 -18.46 15.49
CA LEU A 258 39.11 -19.47 14.43
C LEU A 258 38.50 -18.88 13.15
N ASP A 259 37.48 -18.02 13.27
CA ASP A 259 36.87 -17.30 12.15
C ASP A 259 37.87 -16.32 11.50
N LEU A 260 38.64 -15.58 12.31
CA LEU A 260 39.69 -14.69 11.82
C LEU A 260 40.85 -15.47 11.15
N CYS A 261 41.22 -16.62 11.70
CA CYS A 261 42.22 -17.49 11.09
C CYS A 261 41.72 -18.01 9.72
N SER A 262 40.46 -18.44 9.64
CA SER A 262 39.82 -18.88 8.39
C SER A 262 39.80 -17.77 7.32
N LEU A 263 39.59 -16.51 7.73
CA LEU A 263 39.63 -15.35 6.83
C LEU A 263 40.98 -15.18 6.12
N HIS A 264 42.08 -15.39 6.83
CA HIS A 264 43.43 -15.18 6.30
C HIS A 264 44.04 -16.42 5.64
N THR A 265 43.69 -17.63 6.12
CA THR A 265 44.11 -18.89 5.51
C THR A 265 43.48 -19.13 4.14
N ALA A 266 42.29 -18.58 3.86
CA ALA A 266 41.65 -18.68 2.53
C ALA A 266 42.56 -18.16 1.39
N SER A 267 43.23 -17.02 1.59
CA SER A 267 44.18 -16.49 0.62
C SER A 267 45.47 -17.29 0.52
N LEU A 268 45.91 -17.91 1.62
CA LEU A 268 47.10 -18.77 1.60
C LEU A 268 46.84 -20.08 0.86
N TRP A 269 45.67 -20.70 1.05
CA TRP A 269 45.26 -21.86 0.25
C TRP A 269 45.19 -21.52 -1.25
N ALA A 270 44.69 -20.33 -1.57
CA ALA A 270 44.64 -19.87 -2.95
C ALA A 270 46.03 -19.60 -3.55
N LEU A 271 46.94 -19.02 -2.76
CA LEU A 271 48.34 -18.83 -3.14
C LEU A 271 49.03 -20.19 -3.38
N ALA A 272 48.88 -21.14 -2.45
CA ALA A 272 49.44 -22.49 -2.59
C ALA A 272 48.92 -23.19 -3.84
N ARG A 273 47.60 -23.14 -4.10
CA ARG A 273 47.01 -23.66 -5.35
C ARG A 273 47.62 -23.00 -6.59
N ASP A 274 47.68 -21.67 -6.63
CA ASP A 274 48.20 -20.91 -7.78
C ASP A 274 49.65 -21.28 -8.09
N LYS A 275 50.51 -21.30 -7.06
CA LYS A 275 51.92 -21.64 -7.21
C LYS A 275 52.13 -23.10 -7.59
N LEU A 276 51.37 -24.02 -7.01
CA LEU A 276 51.38 -25.42 -7.44
C LEU A 276 50.93 -25.54 -8.90
N GLY A 277 49.87 -24.84 -9.33
CA GLY A 277 49.41 -24.83 -10.72
C GLY A 277 50.46 -24.32 -11.70
N ASN A 278 51.21 -23.27 -11.34
CA ASN A 278 52.31 -22.75 -12.16
C ASN A 278 53.47 -23.75 -12.25
N LEU A 279 53.83 -24.41 -11.14
CA LEU A 279 54.81 -25.50 -11.14
C LEU A 279 54.34 -26.68 -12.00
N GLY A 280 53.05 -27.03 -11.94
CA GLY A 280 52.48 -28.08 -12.77
C GLY A 280 52.59 -27.78 -14.26
N LYS A 281 52.37 -26.53 -14.67
CA LYS A 281 52.58 -26.09 -16.07
C LYS A 281 54.04 -26.19 -16.47
N LEU A 282 54.95 -25.69 -15.63
CA LEU A 282 56.39 -25.72 -15.88
C LEU A 282 56.91 -27.14 -16.05
N CYS A 283 56.49 -28.04 -15.16
CA CYS A 283 56.94 -29.43 -15.12
C CYS A 283 56.15 -30.37 -16.06
N GLY A 284 55.20 -29.87 -16.87
CA GLY A 284 54.42 -30.69 -17.81
C GLY A 284 53.44 -31.66 -17.12
N LEU A 285 53.02 -31.35 -15.89
CA LEU A 285 52.13 -32.17 -15.05
C LEU A 285 50.64 -31.83 -15.22
N MET A 286 50.31 -30.81 -16.02
CA MET A 286 48.92 -30.43 -16.30
C MET A 286 48.17 -31.50 -17.11
N PRO A 287 46.83 -31.50 -17.08
CA PRO A 287 46.02 -32.36 -17.93
C PRO A 287 46.33 -32.16 -19.42
N GLY A 288 46.48 -33.24 -20.17
CA GLY A 288 46.73 -33.20 -21.61
C GLY A 288 48.17 -32.92 -22.05
N SER A 289 49.11 -32.66 -21.13
CA SER A 289 50.55 -32.59 -21.41
C SER A 289 51.27 -33.88 -21.02
N GLU A 290 52.39 -34.20 -21.67
CA GLU A 290 53.36 -35.21 -21.22
C GLU A 290 54.69 -34.55 -20.86
N PRO A 291 55.31 -34.88 -19.71
CA PRO A 291 56.55 -34.24 -19.29
C PRO A 291 57.67 -34.61 -20.26
N SER A 292 58.29 -33.60 -20.85
CA SER A 292 59.49 -33.77 -21.67
C SER A 292 60.71 -34.12 -20.80
N SER A 293 61.79 -34.61 -21.42
CA SER A 293 63.07 -34.86 -20.73
C SER A 293 63.59 -33.60 -20.00
N GLU A 294 63.46 -32.43 -20.62
CA GLU A 294 63.85 -31.13 -20.06
C GLU A 294 63.01 -30.77 -18.82
N GLN A 295 61.71 -31.05 -18.85
CA GLN A 295 60.81 -30.81 -17.71
C GLN A 295 61.11 -31.75 -16.55
N LEU A 296 61.49 -33.00 -16.81
CA LEU A 296 61.94 -33.93 -15.76
C LEU A 296 63.24 -33.47 -15.10
N HIS A 297 64.20 -32.97 -15.89
CA HIS A 297 65.41 -32.34 -15.35
C HIS A 297 65.08 -31.10 -14.51
N THR A 298 64.10 -30.31 -14.95
CA THR A 298 63.59 -29.15 -14.19
C THR A 298 63.03 -29.59 -12.83
N VAL A 299 62.23 -30.66 -12.77
CA VAL A 299 61.72 -31.21 -11.50
C VAL A 299 62.86 -31.60 -10.56
N VAL A 300 63.88 -32.32 -11.05
CA VAL A 300 65.03 -32.74 -10.23
C VAL A 300 65.78 -31.51 -9.69
N TYR A 301 65.99 -30.50 -10.54
CA TYR A 301 66.64 -29.26 -10.15
C TYR A 301 65.84 -28.50 -9.09
N LEU A 302 64.52 -28.39 -9.27
CA LEU A 302 63.60 -27.77 -8.30
C LEU A 302 63.63 -28.48 -6.95
N ILE A 303 63.62 -29.81 -6.95
CA ILE A 303 63.70 -30.65 -5.74
C ILE A 303 65.04 -30.43 -5.01
N ALA A 304 66.15 -30.36 -5.75
CA ALA A 304 67.46 -30.17 -5.16
C ALA A 304 67.60 -28.82 -4.43
N GLY A 305 67.12 -27.71 -5.03
CA GLY A 305 67.23 -26.40 -4.41
C GLY A 305 66.25 -26.12 -3.26
N MET A 306 65.19 -26.93 -3.10
CA MET A 306 64.36 -26.90 -1.88
C MET A 306 65.08 -27.47 -0.65
N GLY A 307 66.13 -28.28 -0.86
CA GLY A 307 66.84 -28.98 0.21
C GLY A 307 66.07 -30.18 0.78
N ASP A 308 66.65 -30.82 1.80
CA ASP A 308 66.07 -31.97 2.49
C ASP A 308 65.34 -31.58 3.78
N SER A 309 64.28 -32.33 4.06
CA SER A 309 63.44 -32.15 5.24
C SER A 309 64.15 -32.70 6.48
N GLU A 310 64.14 -31.97 7.59
CA GLU A 310 64.60 -32.52 8.87
C GLU A 310 63.62 -33.61 9.36
N PRO A 311 64.12 -34.72 9.93
CA PRO A 311 63.27 -35.83 10.38
C PRO A 311 62.34 -35.38 11.52
N GLN A 312 61.03 -35.33 11.28
CA GLN A 312 60.02 -35.07 12.32
C GLN A 312 59.73 -36.33 13.16
N ILE A 313 59.38 -36.13 14.43
CA ILE A 313 59.19 -37.18 15.45
C ILE A 313 57.87 -37.97 15.28
N GLU A 314 56.95 -37.50 14.44
CA GLU A 314 55.68 -38.17 14.14
C GLU A 314 55.51 -38.20 12.62
N GLY A 315 55.10 -39.33 12.04
CA GLY A 315 55.05 -39.61 10.59
C GLY A 315 54.10 -38.73 9.73
N LYS A 316 54.08 -37.42 9.93
CA LYS A 316 53.46 -36.41 9.08
C LYS A 316 54.49 -35.88 8.09
N LEU A 317 54.10 -35.82 6.82
CA LEU A 317 54.91 -35.24 5.74
C LEU A 317 55.08 -33.74 5.96
N THR A 318 56.32 -33.25 5.84
CA THR A 318 56.62 -31.81 5.88
C THR A 318 56.08 -31.11 4.62
N PRO A 319 55.95 -29.77 4.60
CA PRO A 319 55.59 -29.05 3.38
C PRO A 319 56.52 -29.36 2.19
N THR A 320 57.82 -29.52 2.46
CA THR A 320 58.83 -29.90 1.46
C THR A 320 58.56 -31.29 0.92
N ASP A 321 58.28 -32.28 1.78
CA ASP A 321 57.95 -33.63 1.34
C ASP A 321 56.67 -33.68 0.51
N LYS A 322 55.64 -32.92 0.91
CA LYS A 322 54.38 -32.81 0.16
C LYS A 322 54.62 -32.22 -1.23
N LEU A 323 55.41 -31.16 -1.36
CA LEU A 323 55.72 -30.58 -2.67
C LEU A 323 56.58 -31.52 -3.53
N LYS A 324 57.56 -32.21 -2.94
CA LYS A 324 58.35 -33.24 -3.63
C LYS A 324 57.45 -34.37 -4.15
N GLU A 325 56.49 -34.83 -3.35
CA GLU A 325 55.48 -35.81 -3.77
C GLU A 325 54.60 -35.28 -4.90
N ALA A 326 54.13 -34.03 -4.81
CA ALA A 326 53.30 -33.40 -5.82
C ALA A 326 53.98 -33.36 -7.20
N LEU A 327 55.28 -33.08 -7.22
CA LEU A 327 56.05 -32.97 -8.47
C LEU A 327 56.52 -34.33 -9.02
N SER A 328 56.37 -35.41 -8.25
CA SER A 328 56.88 -36.74 -8.62
C SER A 328 56.09 -37.43 -9.74
N SER A 329 54.79 -37.17 -9.85
CA SER A 329 53.92 -37.75 -10.88
C SER A 329 52.70 -36.88 -11.17
N LYS A 330 52.07 -37.11 -12.33
CA LYS A 330 50.83 -36.41 -12.71
C LYS A 330 49.68 -36.73 -11.77
N GLU A 331 49.59 -37.97 -11.28
CA GLU A 331 48.54 -38.40 -10.36
C GLU A 331 48.67 -37.73 -8.99
N ALA A 332 49.91 -37.65 -8.47
CA ALA A 332 50.20 -36.98 -7.21
C ALA A 332 49.93 -35.47 -7.33
N PHE A 333 50.39 -34.84 -8.41
CA PHE A 333 50.09 -33.46 -8.73
C PHE A 333 48.58 -33.19 -8.78
N LYS A 334 47.85 -33.98 -9.58
CA LYS A 334 46.39 -33.83 -9.75
C LYS A 334 45.68 -33.93 -8.40
N LYS A 335 46.05 -34.90 -7.57
CA LYS A 335 45.45 -35.11 -6.23
C LYS A 335 45.65 -33.88 -5.35
N GLN A 336 46.90 -33.41 -5.19
CA GLN A 336 47.21 -32.28 -4.31
C GLN A 336 46.66 -30.95 -4.84
N TYR A 337 46.74 -30.72 -6.17
CA TYR A 337 46.20 -29.51 -6.79
C TYR A 337 44.68 -29.40 -6.57
N LEU A 338 43.94 -30.50 -6.77
CA LEU A 338 42.50 -30.53 -6.53
C LEU A 338 42.17 -30.36 -5.03
N GLU A 339 42.90 -31.03 -4.14
CA GLU A 339 42.72 -30.88 -2.69
C GLU A 339 42.92 -29.42 -2.24
N HIS A 340 43.99 -28.76 -2.67
CA HIS A 340 44.24 -27.36 -2.35
C HIS A 340 43.19 -26.42 -2.95
N ALA A 341 42.70 -26.72 -4.15
CA ALA A 341 41.65 -25.95 -4.77
C ALA A 341 40.30 -26.09 -4.04
N GLU A 342 39.95 -27.29 -3.59
CA GLU A 342 38.76 -27.57 -2.78
C GLU A 342 38.86 -26.87 -1.41
N LEU A 343 40.01 -26.96 -0.73
CA LEU A 343 40.25 -26.26 0.53
C LEU A 343 40.18 -24.74 0.36
N ALA A 344 40.81 -24.18 -0.67
CA ALA A 344 40.75 -22.75 -0.97
C ALA A 344 39.31 -22.28 -1.23
N MET A 345 38.59 -22.99 -2.12
CA MET A 345 37.21 -22.68 -2.47
C MET A 345 36.27 -22.84 -1.26
N GLY A 346 36.42 -23.91 -0.49
CA GLY A 346 35.63 -24.20 0.71
C GLY A 346 35.83 -23.15 1.79
N THR A 347 37.08 -22.75 2.05
CA THR A 347 37.40 -21.70 3.02
C THR A 347 36.84 -20.34 2.57
N TYR A 348 36.96 -19.98 1.28
CA TYR A 348 36.33 -18.75 0.78
C TYR A 348 34.81 -18.75 0.87
N LYS A 349 34.16 -19.90 0.65
CA LYS A 349 32.71 -20.06 0.85
C LYS A 349 32.34 -19.89 2.31
N HIS A 350 33.09 -20.51 3.22
CA HIS A 350 32.87 -20.42 4.67
C HIS A 350 32.95 -18.97 5.17
N VAL A 351 33.92 -18.20 4.69
CA VAL A 351 34.12 -16.79 5.08
C VAL A 351 33.27 -15.81 4.24
N GLY A 352 32.29 -16.31 3.47
CA GLY A 352 31.34 -15.47 2.73
C GLY A 352 31.89 -14.75 1.49
N ARG A 353 33.13 -15.04 1.07
CA ARG A 353 33.78 -14.48 -0.14
C ARG A 353 33.49 -15.33 -1.38
N ILE A 354 32.21 -15.40 -1.75
CA ILE A 354 31.74 -16.29 -2.82
C ILE A 354 32.39 -15.98 -4.18
N ARG A 355 32.65 -14.71 -4.51
CA ARG A 355 33.32 -14.33 -5.78
C ARG A 355 34.68 -14.99 -5.96
N SER A 356 35.51 -14.98 -4.91
CA SER A 356 36.82 -15.65 -4.92
C SER A 356 36.66 -17.15 -5.10
N ALA A 357 35.68 -17.78 -4.44
CA ALA A 357 35.37 -19.19 -4.64
C ALA A 357 34.90 -19.49 -6.07
N ARG A 358 34.11 -18.61 -6.70
CA ARG A 358 33.66 -18.77 -8.10
C ARG A 358 34.80 -18.63 -9.10
N LEU A 359 35.76 -17.74 -8.85
CA LEU A 359 36.95 -17.60 -9.69
C LEU A 359 37.78 -18.89 -9.69
N ILE A 360 38.02 -19.46 -8.50
CA ILE A 360 38.71 -20.76 -8.37
C ILE A 360 37.91 -21.87 -9.06
N GLY A 361 36.59 -21.88 -8.89
CA GLY A 361 35.72 -22.82 -9.58
C GLY A 361 35.85 -22.71 -11.10
N LYS A 362 35.96 -21.50 -11.65
CA LYS A 362 36.16 -21.27 -13.09
C LYS A 362 37.50 -21.86 -13.56
N GLU A 363 38.59 -21.64 -12.82
CA GLU A 363 39.90 -22.23 -13.13
C GLU A 363 39.86 -23.77 -13.06
N LEU A 364 39.18 -24.32 -12.05
CA LEU A 364 38.94 -25.76 -11.94
C LEU A 364 38.11 -26.30 -13.10
N ALA A 365 37.14 -25.53 -13.60
CA ALA A 365 36.35 -25.94 -14.74
C ALA A 365 37.20 -26.12 -16.00
N GLN A 366 38.16 -25.21 -16.23
CA GLN A 366 39.13 -25.37 -17.30
C GLN A 366 39.95 -26.65 -17.11
N PHE A 367 40.47 -26.88 -15.90
CA PHE A 367 41.24 -28.08 -15.56
C PHE A 367 40.43 -29.38 -15.79
N TYR A 368 39.17 -29.43 -15.35
CA TYR A 368 38.30 -30.58 -15.59
C TYR A 368 37.92 -30.75 -17.07
N SER A 369 37.77 -29.67 -17.82
CA SER A 369 37.49 -29.75 -19.25
C SER A 369 38.68 -30.32 -20.03
N GLU A 370 39.91 -29.96 -19.66
CA GLU A 370 41.15 -30.54 -20.20
C GLU A 370 41.32 -32.02 -19.83
N LEU A 371 40.82 -32.45 -18.66
CA LEU A 371 40.73 -33.86 -18.28
C LEU A 371 39.64 -34.65 -19.04
N GLY A 372 38.80 -33.97 -19.84
CA GLY A 372 37.62 -34.57 -20.49
C GLY A 372 36.41 -34.74 -19.56
N GLU A 373 36.51 -34.35 -18.28
CA GLU A 373 35.43 -34.39 -17.28
C GLU A 373 34.48 -33.19 -17.41
N ASN A 374 33.93 -32.96 -18.61
CA ASN A 374 33.13 -31.77 -18.95
C ASN A 374 31.90 -31.57 -18.05
N GLN A 375 31.32 -32.65 -17.48
CA GLN A 375 30.19 -32.55 -16.55
C GLN A 375 30.54 -31.76 -15.27
N LYS A 376 31.74 -31.99 -14.70
CA LYS A 376 32.21 -31.25 -13.52
C LYS A 376 32.51 -29.80 -13.89
N ALA A 377 33.12 -29.57 -15.05
CA ALA A 377 33.37 -28.22 -15.56
C ALA A 377 32.09 -27.39 -15.70
N VAL A 378 31.03 -27.98 -16.27
CA VAL A 378 29.71 -27.33 -16.40
C VAL A 378 29.14 -26.93 -15.04
N ALA A 379 29.27 -27.75 -14.00
CA ALA A 379 28.77 -27.42 -12.67
C ALA A 379 29.41 -26.13 -12.12
N PHE A 380 30.73 -26.03 -12.21
CA PHE A 380 31.47 -24.84 -11.76
C PHE A 380 31.16 -23.59 -12.62
N LEU A 381 31.12 -23.73 -13.95
CA LEU A 381 30.83 -22.62 -14.85
C LEU A 381 29.38 -22.12 -14.72
N SER A 382 28.41 -23.02 -14.51
CA SER A 382 27.01 -22.63 -14.29
C SER A 382 26.85 -21.81 -13.01
N ASP A 383 27.53 -22.23 -11.95
CA ASP A 383 27.59 -21.54 -10.67
C ASP A 383 28.25 -20.15 -10.77
N ALA A 384 29.31 -20.03 -11.57
CA ALA A 384 29.98 -18.76 -11.86
C ALA A 384 29.09 -17.85 -12.71
N LEU A 385 28.50 -18.37 -13.80
CA LEU A 385 27.60 -17.63 -14.69
C LEU A 385 26.42 -17.04 -13.91
N LYS A 386 25.79 -17.84 -13.06
CA LYS A 386 24.69 -17.38 -12.21
C LYS A 386 25.11 -16.18 -11.35
N THR A 387 26.26 -16.28 -10.68
CA THR A 387 26.79 -15.20 -9.83
C THR A 387 27.09 -13.94 -10.65
N TYR A 388 27.72 -14.09 -11.83
CA TYR A 388 28.04 -12.97 -12.69
C TYR A 388 26.81 -12.31 -13.30
N THR A 389 25.78 -13.08 -13.66
CA THR A 389 24.50 -12.55 -14.17
C THR A 389 23.74 -11.82 -13.06
N ASP A 390 23.59 -12.43 -11.89
CA ASP A 390 22.87 -11.86 -10.74
C ASP A 390 23.50 -10.54 -10.25
N GLU A 391 24.83 -10.43 -10.34
CA GLU A 391 25.59 -9.23 -9.94
C GLU A 391 25.84 -8.23 -11.10
N GLY A 392 25.43 -8.56 -12.33
CA GLY A 392 25.56 -7.66 -13.49
C GLY A 392 26.95 -7.57 -14.12
N TRP A 393 27.85 -8.53 -13.89
CA TRP A 393 29.18 -8.61 -14.53
C TRP A 393 29.08 -9.13 -15.98
N ARG A 394 28.59 -8.29 -16.89
CA ARG A 394 28.24 -8.69 -18.27
C ARG A 394 29.40 -9.32 -19.06
N HIS A 395 30.61 -8.75 -18.99
CA HIS A 395 31.78 -9.30 -19.70
C HIS A 395 32.20 -10.69 -19.18
N LEU A 396 32.22 -10.87 -17.85
CA LEU A 396 32.55 -12.15 -17.24
C LEU A 396 31.48 -13.20 -17.54
N ALA A 397 30.20 -12.82 -17.47
CA ALA A 397 29.09 -13.68 -17.86
C ALA A 397 29.22 -14.11 -19.32
N ALA A 398 29.50 -13.18 -20.24
CA ALA A 398 29.69 -13.48 -21.66
C ALA A 398 30.83 -14.49 -21.90
N GLN A 399 31.99 -14.28 -21.27
CA GLN A 399 33.12 -15.21 -21.38
C GLN A 399 32.76 -16.60 -20.83
N THR A 400 32.10 -16.67 -19.66
CA THR A 400 31.67 -17.94 -19.07
C THR A 400 30.60 -18.65 -19.91
N GLN A 401 29.72 -17.93 -20.61
CA GLN A 401 28.77 -18.53 -21.56
C GLN A 401 29.49 -19.17 -22.76
N LEU A 402 30.53 -18.52 -23.30
CA LEU A 402 31.34 -19.09 -24.39
C LEU A 402 32.04 -20.39 -23.95
N GLU A 403 32.61 -20.40 -22.74
CA GLU A 403 33.23 -21.60 -22.15
C GLU A 403 32.20 -22.72 -21.94
N LEU A 404 31.00 -22.40 -21.44
CA LEU A 404 29.88 -23.36 -21.31
C LEU A 404 29.43 -23.92 -22.65
N ALA A 405 29.36 -23.08 -23.70
CA ALA A 405 29.02 -23.52 -25.04
C ALA A 405 30.02 -24.56 -25.54
N GLN A 406 31.32 -24.34 -25.35
CA GLN A 406 32.35 -25.32 -25.71
C GLN A 406 32.16 -26.64 -24.94
N CYS A 407 31.86 -26.58 -23.63
CA CYS A 407 31.58 -27.79 -22.84
C CYS A 407 30.35 -28.55 -23.34
N TYR A 408 29.23 -27.87 -23.60
CA TYR A 408 28.00 -28.52 -24.10
C TYR A 408 28.19 -29.11 -25.50
N LYS A 409 28.96 -28.44 -26.37
CA LYS A 409 29.32 -28.97 -27.69
C LYS A 409 30.14 -30.25 -27.59
N ARG A 410 31.13 -30.30 -26.68
CA ARG A 410 31.95 -31.50 -26.43
C ARG A 410 31.17 -32.64 -25.79
N MET A 411 30.11 -32.33 -25.03
CA MET A 411 29.23 -33.31 -24.40
C MET A 411 28.11 -33.80 -25.34
N ASP A 412 28.00 -33.25 -26.54
CA ASP A 412 26.88 -33.48 -27.47
C ASP A 412 25.49 -33.21 -26.84
N ASP A 413 25.41 -32.27 -25.91
CA ASP A 413 24.17 -31.86 -25.24
C ASP A 413 23.43 -30.81 -26.10
N VAL A 414 22.71 -31.30 -27.11
CA VAL A 414 21.98 -30.49 -28.11
C VAL A 414 21.06 -29.45 -27.46
N GLU A 415 20.31 -29.86 -26.42
CA GLU A 415 19.35 -28.97 -25.76
C GLU A 415 20.06 -27.82 -25.04
N LYS A 416 21.01 -28.12 -24.15
CA LYS A 416 21.72 -27.06 -23.39
C LYS A 416 22.59 -26.20 -24.31
N TYR A 417 23.18 -26.79 -25.35
CA TYR A 417 23.92 -26.04 -26.37
C TYR A 417 23.00 -25.04 -27.08
N THR A 418 21.82 -25.46 -27.50
CA THR A 418 20.86 -24.55 -28.17
C THR A 418 20.47 -23.37 -27.25
N LYS A 419 20.24 -23.62 -25.96
CA LYS A 419 19.92 -22.56 -24.97
C LYS A 419 21.05 -21.54 -24.83
N ILE A 420 22.29 -22.02 -24.70
CA ILE A 420 23.43 -21.12 -24.49
C ILE A 420 23.74 -20.35 -25.77
N CYS A 421 23.58 -20.95 -26.96
CA CYS A 421 23.70 -20.26 -28.24
C CYS A 421 22.69 -19.11 -28.37
N ALA A 422 21.43 -19.34 -27.95
CA ALA A 422 20.40 -18.31 -27.91
C ALA A 422 20.77 -17.13 -26.99
N ALA A 423 21.34 -17.44 -25.82
CA ALA A 423 21.83 -16.42 -24.89
C ALA A 423 23.02 -15.64 -25.46
N ILE A 424 24.02 -16.33 -26.02
CA ILE A 424 25.23 -15.71 -26.60
C ILE A 424 24.90 -14.80 -27.78
N ALA A 425 24.03 -15.26 -28.69
CA ALA A 425 23.58 -14.45 -29.83
C ALA A 425 22.93 -13.13 -29.40
N SER A 426 22.33 -13.13 -28.21
CA SER A 426 21.58 -12.00 -27.64
C SER A 426 22.43 -11.06 -26.78
N LEU A 427 23.72 -11.35 -26.56
CA LEU A 427 24.61 -10.50 -25.75
C LEU A 427 25.11 -9.28 -26.53
N ASP A 428 24.75 -8.08 -26.10
CA ASP A 428 25.20 -6.80 -26.69
C ASP A 428 26.71 -6.54 -26.53
N VAL A 429 27.33 -7.08 -25.49
CA VAL A 429 28.76 -6.94 -25.17
C VAL A 429 29.67 -7.64 -26.20
N LEU A 430 29.17 -8.68 -26.87
CA LEU A 430 29.95 -9.44 -27.84
C LEU A 430 29.91 -8.79 -29.23
N HIS A 431 31.01 -8.93 -29.98
CA HIS A 431 31.07 -8.43 -31.35
C HIS A 431 30.02 -9.12 -32.24
N ILE A 432 29.46 -8.37 -33.19
CA ILE A 432 28.35 -8.82 -34.04
C ILE A 432 28.64 -10.11 -34.82
N THR A 433 29.92 -10.35 -35.18
CA THR A 433 30.34 -11.57 -35.86
C THR A 433 30.13 -12.81 -34.99
N VAL A 434 30.58 -12.77 -33.73
CA VAL A 434 30.40 -13.88 -32.78
C VAL A 434 28.92 -14.15 -32.54
N ARG A 435 28.13 -13.09 -32.36
CA ARG A 435 26.68 -13.21 -32.17
C ARG A 435 25.98 -13.86 -33.35
N ASN A 436 26.35 -13.50 -34.58
CA ASN A 436 25.80 -14.11 -35.80
C ASN A 436 26.19 -15.59 -35.92
N THR A 437 27.43 -15.96 -35.60
CA THR A 437 27.87 -17.37 -35.61
C THR A 437 27.01 -18.21 -34.66
N TYR A 438 26.85 -17.77 -33.41
CA TYR A 438 26.02 -18.49 -32.44
C TYR A 438 24.51 -18.43 -32.75
N PHE A 439 24.05 -17.39 -33.43
CA PHE A 439 22.68 -17.32 -33.94
C PHE A 439 22.42 -18.41 -35.01
N GLU A 440 23.36 -18.60 -35.93
CA GLU A 440 23.26 -19.68 -36.94
C GLU A 440 23.37 -21.06 -36.31
N GLU A 441 24.30 -21.25 -35.36
CA GLU A 441 24.41 -22.51 -34.63
C GLU A 441 23.16 -22.81 -33.81
N MET A 442 22.52 -21.81 -33.18
CA MET A 442 21.24 -21.98 -32.49
C MET A 442 20.19 -22.59 -33.43
N PHE A 443 19.98 -22.02 -34.62
CA PHE A 443 19.01 -22.56 -35.58
C PHE A 443 19.43 -23.91 -36.16
N GLY A 444 20.74 -24.16 -36.33
CA GLY A 444 21.25 -25.45 -36.76
C GLY A 444 20.91 -26.57 -35.78
N TYR A 445 21.24 -26.38 -34.50
CA TYR A 445 21.01 -27.36 -33.44
C TYR A 445 19.52 -27.46 -33.04
N MET A 446 18.76 -26.37 -33.15
CA MET A 446 17.31 -26.38 -32.90
C MET A 446 16.55 -27.37 -33.80
N LYS A 447 17.02 -27.59 -35.03
CA LYS A 447 16.48 -28.61 -35.95
C LYS A 447 16.76 -30.05 -35.51
N MET A 448 17.79 -30.26 -34.68
CA MET A 448 18.18 -31.57 -34.14
C MET A 448 17.40 -31.93 -32.87
N ILE A 449 16.58 -31.02 -32.32
CA ILE A 449 15.75 -31.28 -31.14
C ILE A 449 14.56 -32.16 -31.52
N SER A 450 14.57 -33.41 -31.07
CA SER A 450 13.51 -34.40 -31.30
C SER A 450 12.30 -34.25 -30.36
N SER A 451 12.42 -33.44 -29.31
CA SER A 451 11.35 -33.20 -28.33
C SER A 451 10.07 -32.64 -28.99
N PRO A 452 8.86 -33.13 -28.62
CA PRO A 452 7.60 -32.57 -29.06
C PRO A 452 7.23 -31.27 -28.33
N GLN A 453 7.82 -31.01 -27.16
CA GLN A 453 7.61 -29.77 -26.41
C GLN A 453 8.74 -28.78 -26.71
N PRO A 454 8.43 -27.48 -26.83
CA PRO A 454 9.46 -26.47 -27.00
C PRO A 454 10.36 -26.42 -25.76
N LEU A 455 11.64 -26.26 -25.99
CA LEU A 455 12.65 -26.19 -24.97
C LEU A 455 12.57 -24.84 -24.25
N LEU A 456 12.40 -24.88 -22.93
CA LEU A 456 12.22 -23.68 -22.11
C LEU A 456 13.53 -22.90 -21.92
N VAL A 457 13.50 -21.61 -22.23
CA VAL A 457 14.57 -20.62 -22.09
C VAL A 457 14.06 -19.42 -21.31
N GLU A 458 14.92 -18.75 -20.56
CA GLU A 458 14.55 -17.52 -19.85
C GLU A 458 14.38 -16.36 -20.85
N LEU A 459 13.25 -15.64 -20.76
CA LEU A 459 12.93 -14.51 -21.64
C LEU A 459 14.03 -13.44 -21.61
N GLY A 460 14.53 -13.11 -20.41
CA GLY A 460 15.51 -12.05 -20.20
C GLY A 460 16.85 -12.25 -20.91
N CYS A 461 17.16 -13.47 -21.38
CA CYS A 461 18.35 -13.72 -22.18
C CYS A 461 18.30 -13.06 -23.57
N ALA A 462 17.12 -12.96 -24.18
CA ALA A 462 16.97 -12.53 -25.57
C ALA A 462 15.97 -11.38 -25.78
N PHE A 463 15.05 -11.18 -24.84
CA PHE A 463 13.95 -10.23 -24.96
C PHE A 463 13.81 -9.40 -23.69
N VAL A 464 13.71 -8.07 -23.86
CA VAL A 464 13.48 -7.13 -22.76
C VAL A 464 12.09 -6.51 -22.93
N VAL A 465 11.25 -6.61 -21.90
CA VAL A 465 9.92 -5.99 -21.90
C VAL A 465 10.06 -4.51 -21.55
N LEU A 466 9.74 -3.62 -22.49
CA LEU A 466 9.85 -2.17 -22.33
C LEU A 466 8.60 -1.55 -21.70
N SER A 467 7.42 -1.97 -22.14
CA SER A 467 6.14 -1.53 -21.58
C SER A 467 5.00 -2.45 -21.97
N MET A 468 3.95 -2.45 -21.16
CA MET A 468 2.71 -3.17 -21.41
C MET A 468 1.50 -2.29 -21.12
N GLU A 469 0.50 -2.35 -21.98
CA GLU A 469 -0.75 -1.60 -21.83
C GLU A 469 -1.96 -2.48 -22.15
N VAL A 470 -2.95 -2.49 -21.26
CA VAL A 470 -4.22 -3.19 -21.47
C VAL A 470 -5.18 -2.26 -22.20
N LYS A 471 -5.57 -2.64 -23.43
CA LYS A 471 -6.60 -1.98 -24.23
C LYS A 471 -7.86 -2.84 -24.25
N VAL A 472 -8.91 -2.35 -23.60
CA VAL A 472 -10.24 -2.95 -23.68
C VAL A 472 -10.99 -2.21 -24.79
N MET A 473 -11.19 -2.86 -25.94
CA MET A 473 -11.77 -2.19 -27.12
C MET A 473 -13.26 -1.86 -26.94
N ASP A 474 -13.98 -2.68 -26.17
CA ASP A 474 -15.40 -2.49 -25.89
C ASP A 474 -15.57 -2.24 -24.39
N LYS A 475 -16.03 -1.04 -24.03
CA LYS A 475 -16.50 -0.82 -22.65
C LYS A 475 -17.67 -1.79 -22.42
N VAL A 476 -17.42 -2.90 -21.73
CA VAL A 476 -18.42 -3.74 -21.08
C VAL A 476 -19.48 -4.31 -22.06
N VAL A 477 -19.12 -5.31 -22.86
CA VAL A 477 -20.09 -6.16 -23.59
C VAL A 477 -19.77 -7.63 -23.29
N GLN A 478 -20.80 -8.46 -23.14
CA GLN A 478 -20.63 -9.92 -23.13
C GLN A 478 -19.90 -10.31 -24.42
N ASP A 479 -18.84 -11.12 -24.34
CA ASP A 479 -17.90 -11.43 -25.44
C ASP A 479 -16.89 -10.32 -25.83
N CYS A 480 -16.47 -9.49 -24.88
CA CYS A 480 -15.43 -8.49 -25.12
C CYS A 480 -14.09 -9.14 -25.51
N VAL A 481 -13.45 -8.56 -26.53
CA VAL A 481 -12.05 -8.85 -26.88
C VAL A 481 -11.15 -7.94 -26.06
N VAL A 482 -10.31 -8.53 -25.21
CA VAL A 482 -9.26 -7.80 -24.49
C VAL A 482 -7.97 -7.89 -25.29
N ASN A 483 -7.34 -6.74 -25.50
CA ASN A 483 -6.04 -6.62 -26.16
C ASN A 483 -4.99 -6.18 -25.15
N ILE A 484 -3.85 -6.85 -25.09
CA ILE A 484 -2.67 -6.38 -24.35
C ILE A 484 -1.60 -6.06 -25.38
N GLU A 485 -1.21 -4.79 -25.45
CA GLU A 485 -0.09 -4.34 -26.26
C GLU A 485 1.20 -4.44 -25.44
N ILE A 486 2.17 -5.18 -25.96
CA ILE A 486 3.47 -5.41 -25.33
C ILE A 486 4.55 -4.86 -26.26
N TYR A 487 5.37 -3.96 -25.72
CA TYR A 487 6.58 -3.47 -26.38
C TYR A 487 7.76 -4.29 -25.90
N ILE A 488 8.36 -5.07 -26.79
CA ILE A 488 9.48 -5.97 -26.50
C ILE A 488 10.68 -5.55 -27.35
N GLN A 489 11.83 -5.42 -26.72
CA GLN A 489 13.10 -5.27 -27.42
C GLN A 489 13.73 -6.65 -27.63
N SER A 490 13.92 -7.05 -28.88
CA SER A 490 14.72 -8.22 -29.25
C SER A 490 16.19 -7.86 -29.29
N LEU A 491 17.00 -8.67 -28.62
CA LEU A 491 18.45 -8.57 -28.59
C LEU A 491 19.11 -9.49 -29.63
N PHE A 492 18.34 -10.19 -30.47
CA PHE A 492 18.93 -10.98 -31.55
C PHE A 492 19.55 -10.09 -32.63
N PRO A 493 20.61 -10.56 -33.32
CA PRO A 493 21.28 -9.79 -34.36
C PRO A 493 20.50 -9.79 -35.69
N ARG A 494 19.55 -10.72 -35.87
CA ARG A 494 18.71 -10.88 -37.07
C ARG A 494 17.26 -11.15 -36.66
N GLU A 495 16.34 -11.05 -37.63
CA GLU A 495 14.92 -11.32 -37.40
C GLU A 495 14.65 -12.79 -37.10
N VAL A 496 13.65 -13.05 -36.25
CA VAL A 496 13.22 -14.39 -35.83
C VAL A 496 11.72 -14.57 -36.02
N LYS A 497 11.29 -15.74 -36.50
CA LYS A 497 9.88 -16.09 -36.63
C LYS A 497 9.33 -16.61 -35.30
N CYS A 498 8.44 -15.86 -34.68
CA CYS A 498 7.72 -16.29 -33.48
C CYS A 498 6.40 -16.96 -33.89
N THR A 499 6.24 -18.24 -33.56
CA THR A 499 5.05 -19.01 -33.91
C THR A 499 3.88 -18.72 -32.98
N LYS A 500 4.18 -18.44 -31.70
CA LYS A 500 3.16 -18.09 -30.71
C LYS A 500 3.72 -17.20 -29.63
N ALA A 501 3.06 -16.07 -29.38
CA ALA A 501 3.19 -15.31 -28.15
C ALA A 501 1.97 -15.54 -27.27
N SER A 502 2.19 -15.70 -25.97
CA SER A 502 1.10 -15.82 -25.00
C SER A 502 1.44 -15.15 -23.69
N ILE A 503 0.42 -14.64 -22.99
CA ILE A 503 0.57 -14.06 -21.65
C ILE A 503 -0.43 -14.69 -20.71
N SER A 504 0.05 -15.26 -19.59
CA SER A 504 -0.82 -15.91 -18.62
C SER A 504 -1.65 -14.89 -17.84
N VAL A 505 -2.87 -15.30 -17.52
CA VAL A 505 -3.83 -14.48 -16.79
C VAL A 505 -4.49 -15.31 -15.70
N GLU A 506 -4.41 -14.81 -14.48
CA GLU A 506 -5.03 -15.39 -13.30
C GLU A 506 -6.33 -14.62 -12.99
N GLU A 507 -7.44 -15.33 -12.85
CA GLU A 507 -8.70 -14.75 -12.40
C GLU A 507 -8.69 -14.63 -10.88
N VAL A 508 -9.03 -13.44 -10.37
CA VAL A 508 -9.03 -13.13 -8.95
C VAL A 508 -10.46 -12.96 -8.47
N GLN A 509 -10.85 -13.79 -7.50
CA GLN A 509 -12.12 -13.61 -6.82
C GLN A 509 -12.08 -12.31 -6.02
N LYS A 510 -13.12 -11.48 -6.16
CA LYS A 510 -13.30 -10.26 -5.37
C LYS A 510 -13.27 -10.67 -3.89
N PRO A 511 -12.42 -10.08 -3.04
CA PRO A 511 -12.39 -10.45 -1.62
C PRO A 511 -13.78 -10.22 -1.04
N LEU A 512 -14.40 -11.30 -0.54
CA LEU A 512 -15.66 -11.23 0.18
C LEU A 512 -15.44 -10.33 1.40
N LEU A 513 -16.20 -9.24 1.49
CA LEU A 513 -16.27 -8.41 2.69
C LEU A 513 -16.51 -9.35 3.89
N PRO A 514 -15.62 -9.41 4.89
CA PRO A 514 -15.90 -10.18 6.08
C PRO A 514 -17.15 -9.59 6.73
N ASN A 515 -18.20 -10.41 6.84
CA ASN A 515 -19.36 -10.12 7.67
C ASN A 515 -18.86 -9.62 9.04
N LYS A 516 -19.24 -8.40 9.42
CA LYS A 516 -18.88 -7.77 10.69
C LYS A 516 -19.31 -8.65 11.88
N LYS A 517 -18.49 -9.61 12.27
CA LYS A 517 -18.44 -10.12 13.63
C LYS A 517 -17.46 -9.25 14.39
N LYS A 518 -17.99 -8.56 15.41
CA LYS A 518 -17.21 -7.73 16.34
C LYS A 518 -16.04 -8.53 16.91
N GLY A 519 -14.82 -8.04 16.72
CA GLY A 519 -13.67 -8.42 17.54
C GLY A 519 -12.55 -9.18 16.82
N SER A 520 -11.86 -8.56 15.86
CA SER A 520 -10.40 -8.74 15.71
C SER A 520 -9.78 -7.51 15.04
N LYS A 521 -8.65 -7.04 15.59
CA LYS A 521 -7.81 -6.00 14.98
C LYS A 521 -6.85 -6.70 14.02
N LEU A 522 -7.23 -6.84 12.76
CA LEU A 522 -6.32 -7.09 11.65
C LEU A 522 -6.30 -5.85 10.74
N PRO A 523 -5.14 -5.49 10.16
CA PRO A 523 -5.04 -4.33 9.30
C PRO A 523 -5.92 -4.51 8.05
N PRO A 524 -6.46 -3.41 7.49
CA PRO A 524 -7.26 -3.49 6.27
C PRO A 524 -6.41 -4.05 5.12
N GLU A 525 -6.88 -5.13 4.49
CA GLU A 525 -6.24 -5.67 3.29
C GLU A 525 -6.25 -4.62 2.15
N PRO A 526 -5.18 -4.54 1.35
CA PRO A 526 -5.07 -3.54 0.30
C PRO A 526 -6.08 -3.82 -0.83
N SER A 527 -6.83 -2.79 -1.22
CA SER A 527 -7.60 -2.77 -2.47
C SER A 527 -6.71 -3.16 -3.64
N ILE A 528 -7.15 -4.06 -4.52
CA ILE A 528 -6.39 -4.45 -5.72
C ILE A 528 -6.26 -3.21 -6.62
N PRO A 529 -5.05 -2.65 -6.82
CA PRO A 529 -4.88 -1.50 -7.70
C PRO A 529 -5.07 -1.95 -9.16
N LEU A 530 -5.99 -1.33 -9.89
CA LEU A 530 -6.18 -1.53 -11.33
C LEU A 530 -5.03 -0.87 -12.09
N LEU A 531 -3.89 -1.56 -12.17
CA LEU A 531 -2.75 -1.11 -12.97
C LEU A 531 -2.99 -1.53 -14.44
N SER A 532 -3.42 -0.58 -15.28
CA SER A 532 -3.70 -0.82 -16.71
C SER A 532 -2.48 -0.60 -17.62
N LYS A 533 -1.42 0.05 -17.12
CA LYS A 533 -0.18 0.33 -17.84
C LYS A 533 1.04 0.17 -16.94
N CYS A 534 2.12 -0.38 -17.48
CA CYS A 534 3.39 -0.57 -16.79
C CYS A 534 4.56 -0.28 -17.74
N THR A 535 5.59 0.41 -17.27
CA THR A 535 6.80 0.77 -18.03
C THR A 535 8.06 0.14 -17.41
N LEU A 536 9.17 0.14 -18.16
CA LEU A 536 10.45 -0.42 -17.72
C LEU A 536 11.00 0.25 -16.44
N GLU A 537 10.63 1.50 -16.16
CA GLU A 537 11.01 2.18 -14.90
C GLU A 537 10.26 1.62 -13.69
N ASP A 538 8.97 1.29 -13.87
CA ASP A 538 8.13 0.68 -12.83
C ASP A 538 8.57 -0.75 -12.48
N MET A 539 9.27 -1.42 -13.41
CA MET A 539 9.75 -2.80 -13.26
C MET A 539 11.13 -2.91 -12.56
N ARG A 540 11.80 -1.80 -12.25
CA ARG A 540 13.11 -1.84 -11.59
C ARG A 540 12.99 -2.17 -10.10
N PRO A 541 13.89 -2.98 -9.53
CA PRO A 541 13.93 -3.20 -8.10
C PRO A 541 14.21 -1.88 -7.37
N PHE A 542 13.40 -1.57 -6.36
CA PHE A 542 13.45 -0.33 -5.55
C PHE A 542 14.75 -0.16 -4.72
N ASP A 543 15.68 -1.13 -4.72
CA ASP A 543 16.86 -1.11 -3.86
C ASP A 543 17.94 -0.14 -4.41
N PRO A 544 18.24 0.97 -3.71
CA PRO A 544 19.27 1.92 -4.13
C PRO A 544 20.68 1.34 -4.17
N SER A 545 20.94 0.24 -3.44
CA SER A 545 22.26 -0.41 -3.39
C SER A 545 22.58 -1.26 -4.63
N LEU A 546 21.57 -1.53 -5.47
CA LEU A 546 21.72 -2.22 -6.76
C LEU A 546 21.82 -1.24 -7.95
N LEU A 547 21.82 0.07 -7.68
CA LEU A 547 22.02 1.08 -8.71
C LEU A 547 23.47 1.03 -9.22
N GLN A 548 23.64 1.02 -10.54
CA GLN A 548 24.96 0.96 -11.18
C GLN A 548 25.78 2.20 -10.82
N LEU A 549 26.96 1.98 -10.23
CA LEU A 549 27.93 3.05 -9.97
C LEU A 549 28.39 3.64 -11.31
N GLN A 550 28.39 4.98 -11.43
CA GLN A 550 28.87 5.67 -12.64
C GLN A 550 30.39 5.73 -12.63
N VAL A 551 31.02 4.62 -13.01
CA VAL A 551 32.47 4.47 -13.07
C VAL A 551 32.94 4.41 -14.53
N TYR A 552 34.06 5.06 -14.85
CA TYR A 552 34.65 5.05 -16.19
C TYR A 552 36.13 4.70 -16.13
N SER A 553 36.63 4.02 -17.17
CA SER A 553 38.07 3.76 -17.32
C SER A 553 38.78 5.04 -17.74
N TYR A 554 39.85 5.39 -17.03
CA TYR A 554 40.73 6.50 -17.33
C TYR A 554 42.12 5.95 -17.63
N LEU A 555 42.58 6.19 -18.85
CA LEU A 555 43.89 5.79 -19.33
C LEU A 555 44.77 7.04 -19.30
N ASP A 556 45.76 7.02 -18.42
CA ASP A 556 46.76 8.06 -18.30
C ASP A 556 47.91 7.73 -19.25
N TYR A 557 48.14 8.59 -20.22
CA TYR A 557 49.18 8.42 -21.22
C TYR A 557 50.37 9.33 -20.87
N LYS A 558 51.57 8.76 -20.92
CA LYS A 558 52.81 9.53 -20.80
C LYS A 558 52.99 10.46 -22.01
N GLU A 559 53.93 11.40 -21.90
CA GLU A 559 54.25 12.36 -22.97
C GLU A 559 54.64 11.69 -24.29
N ASP A 560 55.19 10.47 -24.24
CA ASP A 560 55.54 9.64 -25.39
C ASP A 560 54.35 8.87 -26.02
N LYS A 561 53.12 9.14 -25.55
CA LYS A 561 51.87 8.43 -25.91
C LYS A 561 51.84 6.95 -25.51
N SER A 562 52.80 6.46 -24.74
CA SER A 562 52.68 5.15 -24.11
C SER A 562 51.70 5.21 -22.94
N LEU A 563 51.00 4.10 -22.70
CA LEU A 563 50.08 4.01 -21.56
C LEU A 563 50.90 4.02 -20.27
N GLY A 564 50.76 5.09 -19.46
CA GLY A 564 51.43 5.23 -18.18
C GLY A 564 50.69 4.51 -17.05
N SER A 565 49.37 4.72 -16.95
CA SER A 565 48.54 4.01 -15.99
C SER A 565 47.10 3.85 -16.48
N ALA A 566 46.39 2.85 -15.95
CA ALA A 566 44.97 2.65 -16.20
C ALA A 566 44.24 2.64 -14.85
N SER A 567 43.23 3.49 -14.70
CA SER A 567 42.47 3.65 -13.48
C SER A 567 40.97 3.65 -13.75
N VAL A 568 40.18 3.50 -12.69
CA VAL A 568 38.72 3.40 -12.74
C VAL A 568 38.19 4.52 -11.85
N LEU A 569 37.62 5.57 -12.46
CA LEU A 569 37.22 6.81 -11.79
C LEU A 569 35.70 6.89 -11.60
N HIS A 570 35.25 7.35 -10.44
CA HIS A 570 33.84 7.64 -10.14
C HIS A 570 33.63 9.15 -10.01
N ARG A 571 32.54 9.68 -10.59
CA ARG A 571 32.27 11.15 -10.58
C ARG A 571 31.99 11.73 -9.20
N ASN A 572 31.63 10.92 -8.21
CA ASN A 572 31.27 11.37 -6.87
C ASN A 572 32.37 11.00 -5.86
N THR A 573 32.88 11.99 -5.10
CA THR A 573 34.03 11.88 -4.20
C THR A 573 33.69 11.40 -2.78
N LYS A 574 32.40 11.19 -2.46
CA LYS A 574 31.98 10.61 -1.17
C LYS A 574 32.10 9.08 -1.21
N PRO A 575 32.50 8.42 -0.10
CA PRO A 575 32.53 6.96 -0.04
C PRO A 575 31.10 6.41 -0.06
N ILE A 576 30.63 6.02 -1.25
CA ILE A 576 29.30 5.43 -1.49
C ILE A 576 29.34 3.90 -1.29
N VAL A 577 30.54 3.30 -1.27
CA VAL A 577 30.71 1.85 -1.24
C VAL A 577 31.01 1.39 0.19
N ARG A 578 30.13 0.56 0.76
CA ARG A 578 30.44 -0.29 1.91
C ARG A 578 30.73 -1.70 1.41
N ARG A 579 31.65 -2.41 2.07
CA ARG A 579 31.85 -3.85 1.84
C ARG A 579 30.53 -4.57 2.12
N SER A 580 29.98 -5.21 1.09
CA SER A 580 28.87 -6.15 1.20
C SER A 580 29.40 -7.56 1.04
N ASP A 581 29.17 -8.42 2.01
CA ASP A 581 29.48 -9.84 1.86
C ASP A 581 28.60 -10.45 0.76
N SER A 582 29.17 -11.36 -0.04
CA SER A 582 28.52 -11.94 -1.22
C SER A 582 27.32 -12.84 -0.88
N THR A 583 26.99 -13.02 0.39
CA THR A 583 25.93 -13.93 0.88
C THR A 583 24.53 -13.30 0.90
N LYS A 584 24.40 -11.98 0.66
CA LYS A 584 23.12 -11.26 0.77
C LYS A 584 22.22 -11.34 -0.47
N HIS A 585 22.64 -12.02 -1.54
CA HIS A 585 21.85 -12.11 -2.77
C HIS A 585 20.81 -13.23 -2.69
N ARG A 586 19.55 -12.88 -3.03
CA ARG A 586 18.36 -13.74 -2.95
C ARG A 586 18.58 -15.07 -3.68
N LYS A 587 18.05 -16.16 -3.14
CA LYS A 587 17.84 -17.39 -3.91
C LYS A 587 16.92 -17.05 -5.09
N PRO A 588 17.33 -17.23 -6.35
CA PRO A 588 16.42 -17.01 -7.47
C PRO A 588 15.27 -18.00 -7.35
N SER A 589 14.04 -17.48 -7.48
CA SER A 589 12.85 -18.31 -7.60
C SER A 589 12.97 -19.14 -8.88
N VAL A 590 12.75 -20.44 -8.78
CA VAL A 590 12.69 -21.32 -9.95
C VAL A 590 11.57 -20.80 -10.86
N ASN A 591 11.92 -20.39 -12.07
CA ASN A 591 10.99 -19.83 -13.04
C ASN A 591 10.20 -20.97 -13.71
N ALA A 592 9.20 -21.50 -12.99
CA ALA A 592 8.31 -22.53 -13.50
C ALA A 592 7.19 -21.90 -14.36
N LYS A 593 6.76 -22.62 -15.40
CA LYS A 593 5.64 -22.22 -16.26
C LYS A 593 4.33 -22.31 -15.48
N GLY A 594 3.65 -21.17 -15.33
CA GLY A 594 2.32 -21.09 -14.73
C GLY A 594 1.21 -21.63 -15.63
N ASP A 595 -0.05 -21.38 -15.24
CA ASP A 595 -1.19 -21.79 -16.05
C ASP A 595 -1.44 -20.83 -17.22
N PHE A 596 -1.36 -21.34 -18.45
CA PHE A 596 -1.65 -20.62 -19.69
C PHE A 596 -3.01 -21.02 -20.31
N SER A 597 -3.85 -21.80 -19.61
CA SER A 597 -5.19 -22.18 -20.07
C SER A 597 -6.06 -20.96 -20.41
N LYS A 598 -5.87 -19.86 -19.66
CA LYS A 598 -6.56 -18.59 -19.80
C LYS A 598 -5.73 -17.49 -20.49
N ALA A 599 -4.66 -17.84 -21.19
CA ALA A 599 -3.74 -16.85 -21.75
C ALA A 599 -4.30 -16.07 -22.95
N LEU A 600 -3.93 -14.79 -23.08
CA LEU A 600 -4.09 -14.07 -24.36
C LEU A 600 -2.96 -14.50 -25.30
N SER A 601 -3.25 -14.63 -26.59
CA SER A 601 -2.26 -15.12 -27.56
C SER A 601 -2.27 -14.39 -28.89
N CYS A 602 -1.13 -14.42 -29.57
CA CYS A 602 -0.96 -14.01 -30.96
C CYS A 602 -0.12 -15.09 -31.65
N ASN A 603 -0.49 -15.48 -32.86
CA ASN A 603 0.20 -16.52 -33.62
C ASN A 603 0.92 -15.90 -34.82
N ASP A 604 2.04 -16.51 -35.20
CA ASP A 604 2.81 -16.24 -36.42
C ASP A 604 3.11 -14.76 -36.69
N PHE A 605 4.17 -14.24 -36.08
CA PHE A 605 4.68 -12.90 -36.35
C PHE A 605 6.22 -12.88 -36.40
N ILE A 606 6.78 -11.87 -37.07
CA ILE A 606 8.23 -11.71 -37.21
C ILE A 606 8.69 -10.68 -36.20
N VAL A 607 9.70 -11.04 -35.40
CA VAL A 607 10.36 -10.12 -34.47
C VAL A 607 11.67 -9.65 -35.09
N LYS A 608 11.77 -8.35 -35.35
CA LYS A 608 12.97 -7.71 -35.89
C LYS A 608 13.98 -7.39 -34.77
N PRO A 609 15.28 -7.24 -35.07
CA PRO A 609 16.24 -6.70 -34.11
C PRO A 609 15.80 -5.34 -33.56
N GLY A 610 15.89 -5.13 -32.24
CA GLY A 610 15.45 -3.90 -31.60
C GLY A 610 13.99 -3.92 -31.15
N MET A 611 13.31 -2.78 -31.19
CA MET A 611 11.97 -2.63 -30.61
C MET A 611 10.87 -3.21 -31.51
N ASN A 612 9.97 -3.99 -30.92
CA ASN A 612 8.81 -4.60 -31.58
C ASN A 612 7.55 -4.40 -30.73
N MET A 613 6.41 -4.32 -31.38
CA MET A 613 5.09 -4.26 -30.74
C MET A 613 4.33 -5.54 -31.05
N VAL A 614 3.81 -6.20 -30.00
CA VAL A 614 3.00 -7.42 -30.11
C VAL A 614 1.67 -7.17 -29.41
N THR A 615 0.57 -7.45 -30.11
CA THR A 615 -0.79 -7.33 -29.55
C THR A 615 -1.35 -8.72 -29.28
N LEU A 616 -1.54 -9.06 -28.01
CA LEU A 616 -2.13 -10.34 -27.60
C LEU A 616 -3.63 -10.16 -27.39
N THR A 617 -4.43 -11.05 -27.96
CA THR A 617 -5.89 -10.93 -27.93
C THR A 617 -6.54 -12.16 -27.31
N ARG A 618 -7.66 -11.96 -26.62
CA ARG A 618 -8.55 -13.05 -26.17
C ARG A 618 -9.97 -12.55 -26.01
N ARG A 619 -10.94 -13.39 -26.36
CA ARG A 619 -12.36 -13.21 -26.04
C ARG A 619 -12.62 -13.69 -24.61
N ILE A 620 -13.15 -12.81 -23.77
CA ILE A 620 -13.48 -13.13 -22.37
C ILE A 620 -15.00 -13.22 -22.22
N ASP A 621 -15.46 -14.36 -21.71
CA ASP A 621 -16.87 -14.72 -21.54
C ASP A 621 -17.39 -14.49 -20.12
N GLN A 622 -16.51 -14.52 -19.11
CA GLN A 622 -16.86 -14.36 -17.70
C GLN A 622 -16.52 -12.95 -17.17
N PRO A 623 -17.44 -12.28 -16.45
CA PRO A 623 -17.12 -11.03 -15.76
C PRO A 623 -16.29 -11.31 -14.50
N GLY A 624 -15.20 -10.55 -14.31
CA GLY A 624 -14.26 -10.78 -13.20
C GLY A 624 -13.04 -9.85 -13.21
N PHE A 625 -12.20 -9.98 -12.18
CA PHE A 625 -10.90 -9.31 -12.11
C PHE A 625 -9.80 -10.25 -12.61
N TYR A 626 -8.93 -9.75 -13.46
CA TYR A 626 -7.87 -10.54 -14.09
C TYR A 626 -6.50 -9.91 -13.81
N LYS A 627 -5.54 -10.75 -13.39
CA LYS A 627 -4.14 -10.37 -13.15
C LYS A 627 -3.23 -10.99 -14.20
N VAL A 628 -2.36 -10.18 -14.77
CA VAL A 628 -1.34 -10.62 -15.73
C VAL A 628 -0.16 -11.27 -15.01
N GLY A 629 0.29 -12.42 -15.48
CA GLY A 629 1.32 -13.25 -14.86
C GLY A 629 2.67 -13.26 -15.59
N GLN A 630 2.83 -14.19 -16.53
CA GLN A 630 4.07 -14.50 -17.25
C GLN A 630 3.86 -14.36 -18.77
N ILE A 631 4.90 -13.96 -19.49
CA ILE A 631 4.95 -13.93 -20.96
C ILE A 631 5.69 -15.17 -21.46
N SER A 632 5.16 -15.80 -22.50
CA SER A 632 5.80 -16.88 -23.25
C SER A 632 5.88 -16.51 -24.73
N LEU A 633 7.07 -16.59 -25.32
CA LEU A 633 7.31 -16.42 -26.75
C LEU A 633 7.92 -17.72 -27.32
N VAL A 634 7.23 -18.33 -28.29
CA VAL A 634 7.67 -19.57 -28.93
C VAL A 634 8.28 -19.25 -30.30
N ILE A 635 9.53 -19.66 -30.52
CA ILE A 635 10.28 -19.48 -31.77
C ILE A 635 10.34 -20.82 -32.52
N GLU A 636 9.88 -20.81 -33.77
CA GLU A 636 9.68 -21.97 -34.68
C GLU A 636 9.29 -23.29 -33.97
N GLU A 637 8.37 -23.23 -33.01
CA GLU A 637 7.83 -24.38 -32.26
C GLU A 637 8.84 -25.15 -31.38
N LYS A 638 10.13 -24.80 -31.41
CA LYS A 638 11.19 -25.55 -30.71
C LYS A 638 11.77 -24.85 -29.49
N LEU A 639 11.74 -23.52 -29.41
CA LEU A 639 12.23 -22.77 -28.25
C LEU A 639 11.12 -21.93 -27.64
N GLU A 640 10.89 -22.05 -26.33
CA GLU A 640 9.92 -21.25 -25.58
C GLU A 640 10.64 -20.33 -24.59
N PHE A 641 10.60 -19.01 -24.84
CA PHE A 641 11.15 -17.98 -23.96
C PHE A 641 10.10 -17.54 -22.95
N LEU A 642 10.31 -17.88 -21.68
CA LEU A 642 9.37 -17.63 -20.58
C LEU A 642 9.89 -16.55 -19.62
N SER A 643 9.06 -15.55 -19.32
CA SER A 643 9.39 -14.52 -18.34
C SER A 643 9.22 -15.03 -16.91
N PRO A 644 9.96 -14.48 -15.93
CA PRO A 644 9.54 -14.54 -14.54
C PRO A 644 8.16 -13.89 -14.39
N ILE A 645 7.52 -14.13 -13.25
CA ILE A 645 6.30 -13.42 -12.86
C ILE A 645 6.57 -11.92 -12.95
N LEU A 646 5.80 -11.22 -13.78
CA LEU A 646 5.93 -9.78 -14.01
C LEU A 646 5.66 -9.03 -12.71
N ASN A 647 6.48 -8.01 -12.42
CA ASN A 647 6.31 -7.18 -11.24
C ASN A 647 6.63 -5.72 -11.59
N PRO A 648 5.67 -4.78 -11.48
CA PRO A 648 4.30 -4.96 -10.99
C PRO A 648 3.39 -5.72 -11.98
N ARG A 649 2.40 -6.46 -11.44
CA ARG A 649 1.39 -7.18 -12.25
C ARG A 649 0.28 -6.25 -12.71
N LEU A 650 0.01 -6.21 -14.02
CA LEU A 650 -1.15 -5.52 -14.58
C LEU A 650 -2.46 -6.18 -14.11
N CYS A 651 -3.47 -5.37 -13.83
CA CYS A 651 -4.80 -5.82 -13.39
C CYS A 651 -5.89 -5.14 -14.22
N TYR A 652 -6.85 -5.90 -14.75
CA TYR A 652 -7.99 -5.36 -15.50
C TYR A 652 -9.32 -6.00 -15.06
N GLU A 653 -10.43 -5.28 -15.26
CA GLU A 653 -11.78 -5.70 -14.89
C GLU A 653 -12.64 -5.88 -16.15
N VAL A 654 -13.40 -6.98 -16.20
CA VAL A 654 -14.45 -7.20 -17.19
C VAL A 654 -15.80 -7.14 -16.47
N ALA A 655 -16.57 -6.07 -16.68
CA ALA A 655 -17.89 -5.87 -16.06
C ALA A 655 -19.04 -6.21 -17.05
N LYS A 656 -20.26 -6.41 -16.53
CA LYS A 656 -21.53 -6.56 -17.27
C LYS A 656 -22.56 -5.58 -16.71
N THR A 657 -23.08 -4.65 -17.52
CA THR A 657 -24.13 -3.69 -17.10
C THR A 657 -25.50 -4.09 -17.65
N GLN A 658 -26.43 -4.45 -16.76
CA GLN A 658 -27.81 -4.79 -17.15
C GLN A 658 -28.58 -3.56 -17.70
N PRO A 659 -29.58 -3.75 -18.57
CA PRO A 659 -30.43 -2.66 -19.04
C PRO A 659 -31.25 -2.06 -17.90
N THR A 660 -31.41 -0.74 -17.90
CA THR A 660 -32.22 -0.03 -16.89
C THR A 660 -33.43 0.62 -17.55
N ILE A 661 -34.58 0.55 -16.88
CA ILE A 661 -35.83 1.13 -17.35
C ILE A 661 -36.23 2.27 -16.43
N SER A 662 -36.70 3.37 -17.01
CA SER A 662 -37.22 4.51 -16.24
C SER A 662 -38.40 5.15 -16.97
N MET A 663 -39.29 5.78 -16.21
CA MET A 663 -40.42 6.55 -16.76
C MET A 663 -40.14 8.03 -16.65
N LYS A 664 -40.41 8.76 -17.74
CA LYS A 664 -40.42 10.22 -17.77
C LYS A 664 -41.82 10.72 -18.13
N TYR A 665 -42.25 11.75 -17.43
CA TYR A 665 -43.50 12.47 -17.68
C TYR A 665 -43.24 13.96 -17.46
N SER A 666 -43.87 14.80 -18.28
CA SER A 666 -43.58 16.24 -18.37
C SER A 666 -44.34 17.08 -17.33
N ARG A 667 -45.43 16.55 -16.77
CA ARG A 667 -46.31 17.20 -15.80
C ARG A 667 -46.80 16.16 -14.78
N ASP A 668 -47.31 16.63 -13.65
CA ASP A 668 -47.98 15.78 -12.67
C ASP A 668 -49.16 15.06 -13.32
N LEU A 669 -49.29 13.76 -13.07
CA LEU A 669 -50.36 12.95 -13.67
C LEU A 669 -51.70 13.25 -12.95
N LEU A 670 -52.76 13.45 -13.72
CA LEU A 670 -54.11 13.77 -13.22
C LEU A 670 -55.11 12.64 -13.48
N ALA A 671 -55.88 12.25 -12.48
CA ALA A 671 -56.96 11.29 -12.67
C ALA A 671 -58.12 11.92 -13.45
N GLY A 672 -58.74 11.16 -14.35
CA GLY A 672 -59.86 11.59 -15.20
C GLY A 672 -59.45 12.31 -16.49
N LEU A 673 -58.16 12.46 -16.79
CA LEU A 673 -57.66 13.08 -18.03
C LEU A 673 -56.64 12.18 -18.75
N ILE A 674 -56.69 12.17 -20.09
CA ILE A 674 -55.74 11.45 -20.94
C ILE A 674 -54.42 12.20 -20.98
N GLN A 675 -53.30 11.54 -20.67
CA GLN A 675 -51.97 12.16 -20.58
C GLN A 675 -50.89 11.31 -21.25
N GLY A 676 -49.85 11.96 -21.77
CA GLY A 676 -48.70 11.31 -22.38
C GLY A 676 -47.60 10.96 -21.37
N ILE A 677 -47.02 9.77 -21.48
CA ILE A 677 -45.86 9.30 -20.70
C ILE A 677 -44.81 8.67 -21.61
N GLU A 678 -43.53 8.77 -21.24
CA GLU A 678 -42.41 8.22 -22.02
C GLU A 678 -41.63 7.18 -21.21
N LEU A 679 -41.50 5.97 -21.75
CA LEU A 679 -40.65 4.91 -21.21
C LEU A 679 -39.25 5.03 -21.84
N VAL A 680 -38.24 5.13 -20.99
CA VAL A 680 -36.83 5.25 -21.37
C VAL A 680 -36.12 3.96 -21.00
N ILE A 681 -35.66 3.23 -22.01
CA ILE A 681 -34.90 1.98 -21.84
C ILE A 681 -33.45 2.27 -22.23
N MET A 682 -32.53 2.13 -21.29
CA MET A 682 -31.09 2.18 -21.55
C MET A 682 -30.57 0.76 -21.70
N SER A 683 -30.08 0.41 -22.89
CA SER A 683 -29.75 -0.99 -23.24
C SER A 683 -28.58 -1.60 -22.44
N GLY A 684 -27.78 -0.77 -21.77
CA GLY A 684 -26.60 -1.24 -21.03
C GLY A 684 -25.65 -2.00 -21.96
N SER A 685 -25.16 -3.16 -21.53
CA SER A 685 -24.29 -4.02 -22.34
C SER A 685 -25.04 -5.01 -23.25
N ILE A 686 -26.37 -4.86 -23.42
CA ILE A 686 -27.22 -5.82 -24.15
C ILE A 686 -27.63 -5.23 -25.51
N LYS A 687 -27.54 -6.06 -26.56
CA LYS A 687 -28.06 -5.75 -27.90
C LYS A 687 -29.55 -6.11 -27.96
N ILE A 688 -30.40 -5.15 -28.34
CA ILE A 688 -31.85 -5.33 -28.45
C ILE A 688 -32.21 -5.54 -29.94
N THR A 689 -32.85 -6.67 -30.25
CA THR A 689 -33.27 -7.03 -31.62
C THR A 689 -34.78 -6.75 -31.81
N ASN A 690 -35.21 -6.59 -33.06
CA ASN A 690 -36.62 -6.32 -33.40
C ASN A 690 -37.60 -7.45 -33.02
N GLU A 691 -37.09 -8.64 -32.67
CA GLU A 691 -37.89 -9.79 -32.23
C GLU A 691 -38.26 -9.72 -30.74
N MET A 692 -37.58 -8.86 -29.97
CA MET A 692 -37.82 -8.71 -28.55
C MET A 692 -39.11 -7.92 -28.29
N LYS A 693 -40.05 -8.54 -27.57
CA LYS A 693 -41.34 -7.94 -27.19
C LYS A 693 -41.37 -7.54 -25.72
N LEU A 694 -41.94 -6.37 -25.45
CA LEU A 694 -42.19 -5.84 -24.11
C LEU A 694 -43.68 -5.99 -23.77
N LYS A 695 -44.01 -6.60 -22.64
CA LYS A 695 -45.39 -6.75 -22.15
C LYS A 695 -45.64 -5.81 -20.99
N LEU A 696 -46.66 -4.96 -21.12
CA LEU A 696 -47.06 -3.96 -20.13
C LEU A 696 -48.42 -4.35 -19.53
N ARG A 697 -48.52 -4.37 -18.20
CA ARG A 697 -49.76 -4.65 -17.45
C ARG A 697 -50.03 -3.54 -16.45
N THR A 698 -51.23 -2.97 -16.50
CA THR A 698 -51.64 -1.86 -15.61
C THR A 698 -52.53 -2.35 -14.45
N SER A 699 -52.45 -1.65 -13.32
CA SER A 699 -53.36 -1.87 -12.19
C SER A 699 -54.82 -1.48 -12.51
N ARG A 700 -55.79 -2.01 -11.74
CA ARG A 700 -57.23 -1.69 -11.90
C ARG A 700 -57.46 -0.17 -11.87
N GLY A 701 -58.20 0.35 -12.85
CA GLY A 701 -58.52 1.78 -12.99
C GLY A 701 -57.53 2.56 -13.86
N LEU A 702 -56.41 1.97 -14.28
CA LEU A 702 -55.48 2.56 -15.25
C LEU A 702 -55.61 1.82 -16.59
N ILE A 703 -55.60 2.57 -17.68
CA ILE A 703 -55.54 2.06 -19.06
C ILE A 703 -54.43 2.78 -19.83
N ILE A 704 -53.81 2.08 -20.79
CA ILE A 704 -52.66 2.55 -21.57
C ILE A 704 -52.85 2.27 -23.08
N GLN A 705 -52.27 3.12 -23.92
CA GLN A 705 -52.25 2.98 -25.38
C GLN A 705 -50.92 3.50 -25.93
N VAL A 706 -50.44 2.93 -27.04
CA VAL A 706 -49.28 3.46 -27.78
C VAL A 706 -49.65 4.78 -28.45
N ASP A 707 -48.79 5.79 -28.31
CA ASP A 707 -49.03 7.07 -28.98
C ASP A 707 -48.94 6.90 -30.51
N GLY A 708 -50.04 7.22 -31.23
CA GLY A 708 -50.15 7.07 -32.68
C GLY A 708 -50.85 5.81 -33.20
N SER A 709 -51.25 4.85 -32.34
CA SER A 709 -52.05 3.69 -32.78
C SER A 709 -53.56 3.98 -32.80
N GLN A 710 -54.31 3.36 -33.72
CA GLN A 710 -55.79 3.42 -33.72
C GLN A 710 -56.43 2.43 -32.72
N GLU A 711 -55.63 1.72 -31.93
CA GLU A 711 -56.10 0.71 -30.98
C GLU A 711 -56.78 1.34 -29.76
N THR A 712 -57.76 0.65 -29.18
CA THR A 712 -58.45 1.10 -27.98
C THR A 712 -57.54 0.99 -26.74
N MET A 713 -57.63 1.97 -25.83
CA MET A 713 -56.90 1.95 -24.55
C MET A 713 -57.21 0.64 -23.79
N SER A 714 -56.18 -0.10 -23.40
CA SER A 714 -56.30 -1.43 -22.80
C SER A 714 -55.58 -1.52 -21.46
N LYS A 715 -55.80 -2.62 -20.72
CA LYS A 715 -55.08 -2.91 -19.47
C LYS A 715 -53.76 -3.64 -19.69
N GLU A 716 -53.67 -4.36 -20.81
CA GLU A 716 -52.50 -5.13 -21.22
C GLU A 716 -52.10 -4.74 -22.64
N LEU A 717 -50.82 -4.52 -22.86
CA LEU A 717 -50.26 -4.08 -24.13
C LEU A 717 -48.95 -4.82 -24.40
N GLU A 718 -48.78 -5.35 -25.61
CA GLU A 718 -47.54 -6.02 -26.06
C GLU A 718 -46.98 -5.28 -27.27
N ILE A 719 -45.72 -4.85 -27.19
CA ILE A 719 -45.05 -4.04 -28.22
C ILE A 719 -43.70 -4.63 -28.61
N SER A 720 -43.32 -4.51 -29.87
CA SER A 720 -41.96 -4.85 -30.33
C SER A 720 -40.99 -3.70 -30.05
N LEU A 721 -39.79 -4.01 -29.56
CA LEU A 721 -38.75 -3.01 -29.32
C LEU A 721 -37.99 -2.68 -30.63
N PRO A 722 -37.63 -1.41 -30.87
CA PRO A 722 -36.78 -1.05 -31.99
C PRO A 722 -35.36 -1.55 -31.79
N PHE A 723 -34.67 -1.86 -32.89
CA PHE A 723 -33.27 -2.26 -32.89
C PHE A 723 -32.39 -1.22 -32.20
N CYS A 724 -31.53 -1.67 -31.29
CA CYS A 724 -30.68 -0.80 -30.48
C CYS A 724 -29.35 -1.52 -30.18
N GLU A 725 -28.24 -0.84 -30.47
CA GLU A 725 -26.92 -1.33 -30.08
C GLU A 725 -26.70 -1.14 -28.56
N PRO A 726 -25.73 -1.83 -27.95
CA PRO A 726 -25.35 -1.60 -26.55
C PRO A 726 -25.06 -0.12 -26.26
N PHE A 727 -25.39 0.32 -25.04
CA PHE A 727 -25.24 1.69 -24.50
C PHE A 727 -26.05 2.78 -25.20
N GLN A 728 -27.03 2.40 -26.01
CA GLN A 728 -27.99 3.33 -26.61
C GLN A 728 -29.29 3.40 -25.79
N THR A 729 -30.09 4.43 -26.05
CA THR A 729 -31.33 4.70 -25.32
C THR A 729 -32.52 4.64 -26.27
N ILE A 730 -33.53 3.85 -25.90
CA ILE A 730 -34.82 3.74 -26.61
C ILE A 730 -35.86 4.57 -25.86
N TRP A 731 -36.69 5.29 -26.62
CA TRP A 731 -37.78 6.12 -26.11
C TRP A 731 -39.11 5.61 -26.69
N LEU A 732 -40.05 5.23 -25.82
CA LEU A 732 -41.37 4.74 -26.22
C LEU A 732 -42.45 5.65 -25.61
N LYS A 733 -43.37 6.15 -26.43
CA LYS A 733 -44.41 7.10 -26.02
C LYS A 733 -45.76 6.40 -25.86
N PHE A 734 -46.45 6.68 -24.76
CA PHE A 734 -47.75 6.11 -24.44
C PHE A 734 -48.74 7.18 -23.98
N LYS A 735 -50.03 6.93 -24.17
CA LYS A 735 -51.14 7.66 -23.56
C LYS A 735 -51.72 6.84 -22.42
N VAL A 736 -52.00 7.47 -21.28
CA VAL A 736 -52.60 6.85 -20.10
C VAL A 736 -53.82 7.62 -19.61
N LEU A 737 -54.80 6.89 -19.07
CA LEU A 737 -55.99 7.43 -18.40
C LEU A 737 -56.20 6.66 -17.10
N ALA A 738 -56.23 7.39 -15.98
CA ALA A 738 -56.64 6.86 -14.68
C ALA A 738 -58.08 7.27 -14.39
N GLU A 739 -58.91 6.32 -13.96
CA GLU A 739 -60.30 6.57 -13.57
C GLU A 739 -60.36 7.43 -12.30
N LEU A 740 -61.21 8.47 -12.28
CA LEU A 740 -61.42 9.33 -11.12
C LEU A 740 -62.65 8.85 -10.30
N PRO A 741 -62.46 8.20 -9.15
CA PRO A 741 -63.55 7.78 -8.28
C PRO A 741 -64.19 8.98 -7.57
N PRO A 742 -65.40 8.82 -6.99
CA PRO A 742 -66.03 9.87 -6.18
C PRO A 742 -65.13 10.30 -5.03
N LYS A 743 -64.64 11.55 -5.06
CA LYS A 743 -63.58 12.01 -4.15
C LYS A 743 -63.66 13.52 -3.94
N LYS A 744 -63.62 13.96 -2.67
CA LYS A 744 -63.72 15.37 -2.29
C LYS A 744 -62.40 16.03 -1.87
N ASP A 745 -61.41 15.22 -1.52
CA ASP A 745 -60.12 15.67 -0.99
C ASP A 745 -59.00 15.67 -2.04
N SER A 746 -57.85 16.24 -1.68
CA SER A 746 -56.71 16.46 -2.58
C SER A 746 -55.74 15.26 -2.67
N LEU A 747 -56.09 14.10 -2.12
CA LEU A 747 -55.16 12.96 -2.03
C LEU A 747 -54.89 12.32 -3.40
N SER A 748 -53.63 12.05 -3.74
CA SER A 748 -53.24 11.34 -4.96
C SER A 748 -53.59 9.85 -4.93
N MET A 749 -53.74 9.24 -6.10
CA MET A 749 -54.02 7.81 -6.31
C MET A 749 -52.78 7.12 -6.88
N GLU A 750 -52.36 6.00 -6.30
CA GLU A 750 -51.24 5.22 -6.82
C GLU A 750 -51.75 4.09 -7.75
N HIS A 751 -51.24 4.07 -8.97
CA HIS A 751 -51.40 2.99 -9.93
C HIS A 751 -50.03 2.35 -10.21
N LYS A 752 -50.01 1.09 -10.64
CA LYS A 752 -48.77 0.38 -10.97
C LYS A 752 -48.75 -0.04 -12.44
N LEU A 753 -47.61 0.15 -13.07
CA LEU A 753 -47.28 -0.36 -14.40
C LEU A 753 -46.26 -1.48 -14.24
N ASN A 754 -46.70 -2.72 -14.46
CA ASN A 754 -45.83 -3.90 -14.44
C ASN A 754 -45.29 -4.14 -15.85
N ILE A 755 -43.97 -4.22 -15.96
CA ILE A 755 -43.24 -4.35 -17.21
C ILE A 755 -42.51 -5.68 -17.20
N GLN A 756 -42.91 -6.58 -18.10
CA GLN A 756 -42.21 -7.84 -18.31
C GLN A 756 -41.26 -7.67 -19.49
N CYS A 757 -39.96 -7.78 -19.20
CA CYS A 757 -38.90 -7.49 -20.16
C CYS A 757 -38.38 -8.78 -20.82
N PRO A 758 -37.99 -8.71 -22.11
CA PRO A 758 -37.50 -9.88 -22.84
C PRO A 758 -36.15 -10.42 -22.33
N TRP A 759 -35.40 -9.65 -21.55
CA TRP A 759 -34.14 -10.06 -20.89
C TRP A 759 -34.31 -10.58 -19.45
N GLY A 760 -35.53 -10.98 -19.06
CA GLY A 760 -35.81 -11.68 -17.80
C GLY A 760 -35.98 -10.79 -16.56
N LEU A 761 -36.00 -9.47 -16.74
CA LEU A 761 -36.26 -8.49 -15.69
C LEU A 761 -37.78 -8.21 -15.61
N GLU A 762 -38.37 -8.31 -14.42
CA GLU A 762 -39.73 -7.82 -14.15
C GLU A 762 -39.64 -6.58 -13.26
N GLU A 763 -40.14 -5.44 -13.75
CA GLU A 763 -40.17 -4.19 -13.01
C GLU A 763 -41.60 -3.70 -12.80
N SER A 764 -41.86 -3.11 -11.63
CA SER A 764 -43.15 -2.50 -11.28
C SER A 764 -42.94 -1.03 -10.96
N ILE A 765 -43.44 -0.16 -11.82
CA ILE A 765 -43.26 1.30 -11.70
C ILE A 765 -44.53 1.91 -11.11
N PRO A 766 -44.46 2.58 -9.93
CA PRO A 766 -45.59 3.30 -9.37
C PRO A 766 -45.81 4.63 -10.10
N LEU A 767 -47.07 4.92 -10.42
CA LEU A 767 -47.54 6.15 -11.06
C LEU A 767 -48.57 6.82 -10.13
N HIS A 768 -48.34 8.07 -9.75
CA HIS A 768 -49.20 8.80 -8.83
C HIS A 768 -50.07 9.81 -9.60
N PHE A 769 -51.39 9.66 -9.52
CA PHE A 769 -52.38 10.51 -10.18
C PHE A 769 -53.10 11.41 -9.16
N GLY A 770 -52.94 12.73 -9.26
CA GLY A 770 -53.67 13.70 -8.44
C GLY A 770 -55.11 13.93 -8.93
N PRO A 771 -56.07 14.23 -8.05
CA PRO A 771 -57.40 14.66 -8.48
C PRO A 771 -57.33 16.09 -9.05
N PRO A 772 -58.04 16.40 -10.15
CA PRO A 772 -58.01 17.73 -10.76
C PRO A 772 -58.74 18.80 -9.92
N LEU A 773 -59.70 18.38 -9.10
CA LEU A 773 -60.60 19.24 -8.33
C LEU A 773 -60.74 18.68 -6.90
N MET A 774 -60.94 19.57 -5.93
CA MET A 774 -61.43 19.23 -4.59
C MET A 774 -62.66 20.05 -4.27
N SER A 775 -63.49 19.60 -3.33
CA SER A 775 -64.71 20.31 -2.98
C SER A 775 -64.97 20.30 -1.48
N ASN A 776 -65.47 21.42 -0.96
CA ASN A 776 -65.91 21.57 0.43
C ASN A 776 -67.31 22.17 0.49
N MET A 777 -68.08 21.82 1.53
CA MET A 777 -69.46 22.26 1.73
C MET A 777 -69.58 23.15 2.97
N LYS A 778 -70.28 24.27 2.84
CA LYS A 778 -70.68 25.14 3.96
C LYS A 778 -72.19 25.25 4.04
N LEU A 779 -72.75 25.07 5.24
CA LEU A 779 -74.16 25.29 5.51
C LEU A 779 -74.35 26.68 6.13
N HIS A 780 -75.19 27.50 5.50
CA HIS A 780 -75.58 28.82 5.97
C HIS A 780 -77.03 28.80 6.44
N THR A 781 -77.30 29.57 7.50
CA THR A 781 -78.60 29.58 8.20
C THR A 781 -79.15 30.99 8.23
N ALA A 782 -80.40 31.16 7.80
CA ALA A 782 -81.16 32.40 7.97
C ALA A 782 -82.50 32.07 8.64
N LYS A 783 -82.57 32.26 9.96
CA LYS A 783 -83.67 31.75 10.79
C LYS A 783 -83.89 30.25 10.50
N GLU A 784 -85.05 29.85 9.98
CA GLU A 784 -85.35 28.45 9.65
C GLU A 784 -84.83 28.02 8.28
N ARG A 785 -84.60 28.96 7.34
CA ARG A 785 -84.10 28.67 5.98
C ARG A 785 -82.64 28.22 6.01
N LYS A 786 -82.28 27.33 5.08
CA LYS A 786 -80.94 26.74 4.96
C LYS A 786 -80.41 26.89 3.54
N PHE A 787 -79.15 27.27 3.41
CA PHE A 787 -78.47 27.45 2.13
C PHE A 787 -77.16 26.67 2.13
N LEU A 788 -76.97 25.85 1.10
CA LEU A 788 -75.79 25.02 0.92
C LEU A 788 -74.87 25.69 -0.10
N GLN A 789 -73.63 25.95 0.32
CA GLN A 789 -72.58 26.44 -0.54
C GLN A 789 -71.55 25.33 -0.78
N ILE A 790 -71.37 24.89 -2.01
CA ILE A 790 -70.31 23.97 -2.41
C ILE A 790 -69.20 24.77 -3.09
N ILE A 791 -68.00 24.69 -2.53
CA ILE A 791 -66.81 25.38 -3.02
C ILE A 791 -65.95 24.34 -3.71
N VAL A 792 -65.82 24.43 -5.03
CA VAL A 792 -64.91 23.62 -5.83
C VAL A 792 -63.59 24.38 -5.98
N THR A 793 -62.47 23.73 -5.67
CA THR A 793 -61.12 24.30 -5.77
C THR A 793 -60.33 23.53 -6.82
N GLY A 794 -59.69 24.25 -7.74
CA GLY A 794 -58.81 23.65 -8.73
C GLY A 794 -57.46 23.26 -8.12
N LEU A 795 -57.02 22.04 -8.42
CA LEU A 795 -55.75 21.49 -7.92
C LEU A 795 -54.70 21.28 -9.03
N THR A 796 -55.01 21.74 -10.24
CA THR A 796 -54.17 21.56 -11.41
C THR A 796 -53.84 22.88 -12.07
N ASN A 797 -52.64 22.99 -12.62
CA ASN A 797 -52.23 24.13 -13.46
C ASN A 797 -52.93 24.10 -14.83
N GLN A 798 -53.47 22.96 -15.26
CA GLN A 798 -54.30 22.87 -16.46
C GLN A 798 -55.62 23.60 -16.20
N LEU A 799 -55.95 24.60 -17.02
CA LEU A 799 -57.23 25.28 -16.91
C LEU A 799 -58.37 24.33 -17.30
N LEU A 800 -59.37 24.23 -16.42
CA LEU A 800 -60.55 23.38 -16.61
C LEU A 800 -61.79 24.26 -16.67
N GLN A 801 -62.68 23.98 -17.61
CA GLN A 801 -64.01 24.60 -17.64
C GLN A 801 -65.02 23.71 -16.92
N LEU A 802 -65.71 24.26 -15.92
CA LEU A 802 -66.80 23.59 -15.19
C LEU A 802 -68.15 23.86 -15.86
N ILE A 803 -68.94 22.80 -16.04
CA ILE A 803 -70.27 22.84 -16.65
C ILE A 803 -71.23 21.94 -15.87
N GLU A 804 -72.53 22.28 -15.91
CA GLU A 804 -73.63 21.49 -15.35
C GLU A 804 -73.42 21.07 -13.86
N PRO A 805 -73.33 22.03 -12.92
CA PRO A 805 -73.28 21.70 -11.50
C PRO A 805 -74.65 21.18 -11.02
N GLU A 806 -74.67 19.95 -10.52
CA GLU A 806 -75.86 19.29 -10.01
C GLU A 806 -75.68 18.86 -8.56
N LEU A 807 -76.73 19.00 -7.76
CA LEU A 807 -76.79 18.49 -6.40
C LEU A 807 -78.02 17.61 -6.25
N THR A 808 -77.80 16.35 -5.91
CA THR A 808 -78.87 15.37 -5.71
C THR A 808 -78.77 14.74 -4.33
N THR A 809 -79.86 14.13 -3.85
CA THR A 809 -79.87 13.37 -2.61
C THR A 809 -80.34 11.94 -2.86
N ALA A 810 -79.75 11.00 -2.13
CA ALA A 810 -80.18 9.60 -2.09
C ALA A 810 -80.93 9.25 -0.80
N THR A 811 -81.15 10.21 0.11
CA THR A 811 -81.90 9.97 1.36
C THR A 811 -83.40 9.97 1.13
N SER A 812 -84.12 9.10 1.85
CA SER A 812 -85.58 8.95 1.81
C SER A 812 -86.36 10.08 2.51
N ILE A 813 -85.76 11.25 2.68
CA ILE A 813 -86.38 12.44 3.31
C ILE A 813 -86.90 13.34 2.18
N ASP A 814 -88.08 13.93 2.35
CA ASP A 814 -88.65 14.90 1.41
C ASP A 814 -87.85 16.21 1.43
N VAL A 815 -86.81 16.26 0.59
CA VAL A 815 -85.84 17.36 0.50
C VAL A 815 -85.67 17.75 -0.96
N ASN A 816 -85.83 19.03 -1.25
CA ASN A 816 -85.58 19.62 -2.56
C ASN A 816 -84.41 20.62 -2.50
N PHE A 817 -83.56 20.62 -3.53
CA PHE A 817 -82.46 21.59 -3.67
C PHE A 817 -82.79 22.58 -4.79
N LYS A 818 -83.18 23.79 -4.41
CA LYS A 818 -83.42 24.85 -5.37
C LYS A 818 -82.09 25.54 -5.72
N SER A 819 -81.62 25.35 -6.95
CA SER A 819 -80.39 25.99 -7.43
C SER A 819 -80.53 27.51 -7.41
N LEU A 820 -79.56 28.18 -6.78
CA LEU A 820 -79.40 29.63 -6.80
C LEU A 820 -78.23 30.06 -7.71
N ASN A 821 -77.68 29.12 -8.47
CA ASN A 821 -76.60 29.40 -9.43
C ASN A 821 -77.13 30.23 -10.61
N PRO A 822 -76.34 31.20 -11.14
CA PRO A 822 -76.76 32.02 -12.27
C PRO A 822 -77.05 31.15 -13.51
N ILE A 823 -78.19 31.40 -14.17
CA ILE A 823 -78.65 30.66 -15.36
C ILE A 823 -78.03 31.23 -16.65
N ALA A 824 -77.49 32.45 -16.61
CA ALA A 824 -76.76 33.04 -17.74
C ALA A 824 -75.46 32.26 -17.97
N GLY A 825 -75.19 31.82 -19.21
CA GLY A 825 -74.11 30.91 -19.63
C GLY A 825 -72.68 31.41 -19.41
N GLN A 826 -72.34 31.77 -18.18
CA GLN A 826 -71.01 32.23 -17.76
C GLN A 826 -70.03 31.06 -17.82
N ARG A 827 -68.91 31.26 -18.54
CA ARG A 827 -67.83 30.28 -18.62
C ARG A 827 -67.08 30.22 -17.30
N LEU A 828 -67.32 29.16 -16.51
CA LEU A 828 -66.64 28.94 -15.24
C LEU A 828 -65.30 28.24 -15.48
N VAL A 829 -64.20 28.99 -15.45
CA VAL A 829 -62.85 28.44 -15.60
C VAL A 829 -62.18 28.34 -14.23
N ILE A 830 -61.63 27.16 -13.94
CA ILE A 830 -60.95 26.84 -12.70
C ILE A 830 -59.52 26.38 -12.99
N GLY A 831 -58.57 26.91 -12.23
CA GLY A 831 -57.15 26.54 -12.26
C GLY A 831 -56.64 26.39 -10.83
N ASN A 832 -55.33 26.18 -10.68
CA ASN A 832 -54.72 25.88 -9.40
C ASN A 832 -55.01 26.98 -8.35
N GLY A 833 -55.64 26.60 -7.23
CA GLY A 833 -56.01 27.49 -6.13
C GLY A 833 -57.24 28.37 -6.37
N ILE A 834 -57.85 28.33 -7.56
CA ILE A 834 -59.07 29.10 -7.84
C ILE A 834 -60.28 28.38 -7.24
N ASN A 835 -61.14 29.14 -6.54
CA ASN A 835 -62.36 28.65 -5.92
C ASN A 835 -63.59 29.09 -6.72
N VAL A 836 -64.44 28.13 -7.10
CA VAL A 836 -65.77 28.38 -7.67
C VAL A 836 -66.81 27.94 -6.64
N SER A 837 -67.73 28.84 -6.28
CA SER A 837 -68.79 28.54 -5.32
C SER A 837 -70.13 28.36 -6.01
N PHE A 838 -70.80 27.26 -5.72
CA PHE A 838 -72.17 26.99 -6.13
C PHE A 838 -73.09 27.03 -4.91
N MET A 839 -74.33 27.49 -5.08
CA MET A 839 -75.28 27.69 -3.99
C MET A 839 -76.66 27.10 -4.28
N TRP A 840 -77.24 26.42 -3.29
CA TRP A 840 -78.59 25.88 -3.32
C TRP A 840 -79.35 26.29 -2.06
N GLU A 841 -80.63 26.62 -2.19
CA GLU A 841 -81.57 26.67 -1.07
C GLU A 841 -82.10 25.27 -0.77
N LEU A 842 -82.05 24.89 0.51
CA LEU A 842 -82.52 23.61 1.01
C LEU A 842 -83.97 23.77 1.47
N GLU A 843 -84.89 23.17 0.71
CA GLU A 843 -86.33 23.13 1.01
C GLU A 843 -86.66 21.78 1.67
N ILE A 844 -86.98 21.80 2.95
CA ILE A 844 -87.28 20.59 3.76
C ILE A 844 -88.80 20.49 3.93
N GLY A 845 -89.38 19.33 3.64
CA GLY A 845 -90.80 19.05 3.87
C GLY A 845 -91.21 19.15 5.35
N LYS A 846 -92.52 19.26 5.62
CA LYS A 846 -93.09 19.53 6.97
C LYS A 846 -92.91 18.40 8.01
N ASP A 847 -92.10 17.38 7.73
CA ASP A 847 -91.90 16.24 8.64
C ASP A 847 -90.81 16.56 9.67
N GLU A 848 -91.17 17.35 10.70
CA GLU A 848 -90.29 17.99 11.69
C GLU A 848 -89.52 17.02 12.63
N LYS A 849 -89.56 15.69 12.40
CA LYS A 849 -89.02 14.69 13.34
C LYS A 849 -87.78 13.91 12.90
N SER A 850 -87.22 14.15 11.72
CA SER A 850 -85.98 13.47 11.32
C SER A 850 -84.73 14.33 11.61
N LEU A 851 -83.96 13.95 12.63
CA LEU A 851 -82.59 14.46 12.90
C LEU A 851 -81.54 13.71 12.07
N MET A 852 -81.95 13.08 10.96
CA MET A 852 -81.06 12.19 10.20
C MET A 852 -80.16 12.99 9.24
N PRO A 853 -78.90 12.57 9.03
CA PRO A 853 -78.01 13.20 8.06
C PRO A 853 -78.58 13.14 6.63
N ILE A 854 -78.62 14.27 5.92
CA ILE A 854 -78.99 14.30 4.49
C ILE A 854 -77.72 14.00 3.68
N LYS A 855 -77.70 12.87 2.97
CA LYS A 855 -76.56 12.47 2.11
C LYS A 855 -76.73 13.07 0.72
N THR A 856 -75.81 13.93 0.35
CA THR A 856 -75.81 14.63 -0.94
C THR A 856 -74.75 14.07 -1.88
N ASP A 857 -75.06 14.10 -3.17
CA ASP A 857 -74.18 13.73 -4.26
C ASP A 857 -74.05 14.94 -5.20
N PHE A 858 -72.88 15.57 -5.14
CA PHE A 858 -72.51 16.70 -5.98
C PHE A 858 -71.80 16.19 -7.22
N ARG A 859 -72.23 16.69 -8.38
CA ARG A 859 -71.68 16.36 -9.69
C ARG A 859 -71.40 17.63 -10.46
N VAL A 860 -70.24 17.69 -11.10
CA VAL A 860 -69.92 18.75 -12.06
C VAL A 860 -69.08 18.15 -13.18
N LYS A 861 -69.42 18.50 -14.39
CA LYS A 861 -68.71 18.10 -15.59
C LYS A 861 -67.55 19.07 -15.82
N TYR A 862 -66.40 18.57 -16.27
CA TYR A 862 -65.23 19.40 -16.57
C TYR A 862 -64.55 19.02 -17.86
N ILE A 863 -64.03 20.03 -18.55
CA ILE A 863 -63.32 19.89 -19.84
C ILE A 863 -61.98 20.63 -19.74
N PRO A 864 -60.85 20.00 -20.13
CA PRO A 864 -59.56 20.69 -20.20
C PRO A 864 -59.56 21.72 -21.33
N ILE A 865 -59.08 22.94 -21.04
CA ILE A 865 -58.87 23.99 -22.05
C ILE A 865 -57.44 23.81 -22.57
N ASN A 866 -57.27 23.45 -23.85
CA ASN A 866 -55.94 23.37 -24.45
C ASN A 866 -55.50 24.77 -24.91
N ASP A 867 -54.40 25.27 -24.36
CA ASP A 867 -53.87 26.63 -24.61
C ASP A 867 -53.42 26.90 -26.07
N THR A 868 -53.62 25.98 -27.01
CA THR A 868 -53.02 26.07 -28.35
C THR A 868 -53.95 25.91 -29.55
N GLU A 869 -55.28 25.71 -29.41
CA GLU A 869 -56.16 25.61 -30.60
C GLU A 869 -57.47 26.43 -30.57
N ASP A 870 -57.95 26.94 -29.43
CA ASP A 870 -59.26 27.62 -29.38
C ASP A 870 -59.22 29.15 -29.53
N LEU A 871 -58.07 29.73 -29.91
CA LEU A 871 -57.96 31.19 -30.19
C LEU A 871 -58.15 31.55 -31.67
N ASN A 872 -58.24 30.56 -32.59
CA ASN A 872 -58.30 30.83 -34.04
C ASN A 872 -59.58 30.42 -34.78
N ASP A 873 -60.53 29.70 -34.16
CA ASP A 873 -61.80 29.31 -34.82
C ASP A 873 -62.97 30.26 -34.50
N LEU A 874 -62.75 31.57 -34.69
CA LEU A 874 -63.84 32.55 -34.77
C LEU A 874 -64.41 32.73 -36.19
N ASN A 875 -63.94 31.95 -37.18
CA ASN A 875 -64.42 32.01 -38.56
C ASN A 875 -64.67 30.62 -39.17
N SER A 876 -65.71 29.91 -38.72
CA SER A 876 -66.38 28.93 -39.58
C SER A 876 -67.89 28.91 -39.31
N ASN A 877 -68.63 29.44 -40.30
CA ASN A 877 -70.08 29.60 -40.34
C ASN A 877 -70.83 28.28 -40.62
N GLU A 878 -70.36 27.12 -40.12
CA GLU A 878 -70.88 25.81 -40.55
C GLU A 878 -71.62 24.96 -39.52
N ASP A 879 -71.86 25.43 -38.29
CA ASP A 879 -72.74 24.69 -37.36
C ASP A 879 -73.72 25.60 -36.59
N PRO A 880 -74.82 26.06 -37.23
CA PRO A 880 -75.82 26.93 -36.60
C PRO A 880 -76.61 26.25 -35.46
N LEU A 881 -76.46 24.93 -35.27
CA LEU A 881 -77.11 24.16 -34.19
C LEU A 881 -76.12 23.63 -33.13
N GLN A 882 -74.81 23.90 -33.27
CA GLN A 882 -73.74 23.43 -32.36
C GLN A 882 -73.73 21.91 -32.12
N ILE A 883 -74.31 21.10 -33.00
CA ILE A 883 -74.50 19.65 -32.76
C ILE A 883 -73.15 18.92 -32.75
N HIS A 884 -72.22 19.32 -33.63
CA HIS A 884 -70.88 18.73 -33.65
C HIS A 884 -70.05 19.17 -32.45
N ASN A 885 -70.18 20.43 -32.01
CA ASN A 885 -69.56 20.90 -30.77
C ASN A 885 -70.13 20.21 -29.53
N LEU A 886 -71.44 19.99 -29.47
CA LEU A 886 -72.10 19.24 -28.40
C LEU A 886 -71.66 17.77 -28.35
N GLN A 887 -71.55 17.09 -29.50
CA GLN A 887 -71.04 15.71 -29.57
C GLN A 887 -69.54 15.60 -29.22
N ARG A 888 -68.74 16.62 -29.56
CA ARG A 888 -67.31 16.69 -29.21
C ARG A 888 -67.13 16.98 -27.72
N MET A 889 -67.95 17.86 -27.15
CA MET A 889 -68.01 18.15 -25.72
C MET A 889 -68.50 16.95 -24.90
N GLU A 890 -69.51 16.20 -25.37
CA GLU A 890 -69.96 14.97 -24.70
C GLU A 890 -68.88 13.87 -24.70
N LYS A 891 -68.08 13.75 -25.77
CA LYS A 891 -66.98 12.77 -25.84
C LYS A 891 -65.73 13.17 -25.06
N ALA A 892 -65.49 14.47 -24.84
CA ALA A 892 -64.28 14.99 -24.18
C ALA A 892 -64.48 15.41 -22.72
N CYS A 893 -65.72 15.31 -22.21
CA CYS A 893 -66.05 15.73 -20.86
C CYS A 893 -65.78 14.64 -19.82
N SER A 894 -65.09 15.02 -18.76
CA SER A 894 -64.88 14.18 -17.57
C SER A 894 -65.85 14.58 -16.46
N LEU A 895 -66.22 13.62 -15.62
CA LEU A 895 -67.15 13.84 -14.51
C LEU A 895 -66.38 13.94 -13.19
N TYR A 896 -66.61 15.02 -12.45
CA TYR A 896 -66.21 15.13 -11.05
C TYR A 896 -67.42 14.86 -10.17
N ARG A 897 -67.26 13.97 -9.19
CA ARG A 897 -68.32 13.55 -8.29
C ARG A 897 -67.79 13.51 -6.86
N CYS A 898 -68.57 14.02 -5.90
CA CYS A 898 -68.24 13.88 -4.50
C CYS A 898 -69.48 13.93 -3.59
N ASN A 899 -69.33 13.38 -2.38
CA ASN A 899 -70.44 13.20 -1.44
C ASN A 899 -70.24 14.01 -0.16
N PHE A 900 -71.31 14.69 0.28
CA PHE A 900 -71.37 15.42 1.54
C PHE A 900 -72.56 14.99 2.39
N ASP A 901 -72.33 14.88 3.70
CA ASP A 901 -73.39 14.61 4.67
C ASP A 901 -73.75 15.92 5.38
N ILE A 902 -75.02 16.29 5.34
CA ILE A 902 -75.54 17.48 6.03
C ILE A 902 -76.16 17.02 7.35
N THR A 903 -75.54 17.40 8.46
CA THR A 903 -76.03 17.15 9.82
C THR A 903 -76.42 18.46 10.49
N ASP A 904 -77.20 18.38 11.58
CA ASP A 904 -77.48 19.52 12.46
C ASP A 904 -78.05 20.77 11.75
N TYR A 905 -78.83 20.56 10.69
CA TYR A 905 -79.40 21.63 9.87
C TYR A 905 -80.69 22.24 10.46
N VAL A 906 -81.10 21.82 11.65
CA VAL A 906 -82.29 22.35 12.34
C VAL A 906 -81.86 23.47 13.28
N THR A 907 -82.48 24.66 13.15
CA THR A 907 -82.16 25.81 14.01
C THR A 907 -82.83 25.65 15.37
N LEU A 908 -82.01 25.45 16.40
CA LEU A 908 -82.44 25.20 17.78
C LEU A 908 -82.60 26.50 18.57
N PHE A 909 -81.71 27.47 18.35
CA PHE A 909 -81.66 28.72 19.11
C PHE A 909 -81.48 29.93 18.20
N THR A 910 -82.14 31.03 18.57
CA THR A 910 -81.87 32.35 18.00
C THR A 910 -81.27 33.27 19.05
N VAL A 911 -80.26 34.02 18.64
CA VAL A 911 -79.60 35.02 19.48
C VAL A 911 -79.91 36.39 18.91
N SER A 912 -80.40 37.28 19.76
CA SER A 912 -80.62 38.69 19.43
C SER A 912 -79.95 39.55 20.48
N SER A 913 -79.36 40.66 20.05
CA SER A 913 -78.63 41.58 20.91
C SER A 913 -78.98 43.02 20.57
N LYS A 914 -79.01 43.89 21.57
CA LYS A 914 -79.23 45.35 21.41
C LYS A 914 -78.38 46.09 22.43
N VAL A 915 -77.84 47.26 22.08
CA VAL A 915 -77.10 48.14 22.99
C VAL A 915 -77.87 49.43 23.24
N GLU A 916 -77.99 49.84 24.50
CA GLU A 916 -78.63 51.10 24.94
C GLU A 916 -77.75 51.83 25.97
N ALA A 917 -77.95 53.14 26.18
CA ALA A 917 -77.13 53.94 27.11
C ALA A 917 -77.47 53.66 28.59
N ALA A 918 -76.47 53.69 29.50
CA ALA A 918 -76.66 53.43 30.93
C ALA A 918 -76.85 54.73 31.75
N GLY A 919 -77.97 54.88 32.45
CA GLY A 919 -78.24 55.92 33.46
C GLY A 919 -79.28 57.00 33.09
N ASN A 920 -79.78 57.74 34.09
CA ASN A 920 -80.84 58.76 33.97
C ASN A 920 -80.41 60.08 33.25
N GLY A 921 -79.31 60.06 32.47
CA GLY A 921 -78.65 61.24 31.92
C GLY A 921 -78.60 61.39 30.38
N GLY A 922 -79.32 60.56 29.60
CA GLY A 922 -79.53 60.80 28.15
C GLY A 922 -79.83 59.54 27.31
N GLU A 923 -80.66 59.67 26.26
CA GLU A 923 -81.16 58.57 25.40
C GLU A 923 -80.14 57.95 24.41
N PHE A 924 -78.91 58.47 24.29
CA PHE A 924 -77.96 58.09 23.24
C PHE A 924 -76.63 57.52 23.77
N CYS A 925 -76.12 56.46 23.13
CA CYS A 925 -74.80 55.88 23.41
C CYS A 925 -73.68 56.85 23.00
N ARG A 926 -72.68 57.05 23.87
CA ARG A 926 -71.51 57.91 23.61
C ARG A 926 -70.19 57.16 23.81
N ALA A 927 -69.19 57.48 22.99
CA ALA A 927 -67.85 56.94 23.13
C ALA A 927 -67.27 57.27 24.50
N GLY A 928 -66.73 56.27 25.19
CA GLY A 928 -66.18 56.39 26.55
C GLY A 928 -67.23 56.37 27.68
N SER A 929 -68.53 56.27 27.36
CA SER A 929 -69.60 56.16 28.37
C SER A 929 -70.14 54.73 28.47
N MET A 930 -70.52 54.31 29.68
CA MET A 930 -71.09 52.98 29.92
C MET A 930 -72.45 52.83 29.23
N CYS A 931 -72.65 51.69 28.60
CA CYS A 931 -73.86 51.26 27.90
C CYS A 931 -74.23 49.85 28.36
N HIS A 932 -75.49 49.45 28.17
CA HIS A 932 -75.98 48.11 28.45
C HIS A 932 -76.23 47.35 27.14
N LEU A 933 -75.54 46.22 26.97
CA LEU A 933 -75.81 45.20 25.95
C LEU A 933 -76.84 44.22 26.48
N TYR A 934 -78.05 44.29 25.95
CA TYR A 934 -79.12 43.32 26.17
C TYR A 934 -78.94 42.16 25.20
N LEU A 935 -78.57 41.00 25.73
CA LEU A 935 -78.50 39.75 25.02
C LEU A 935 -79.74 38.92 25.32
N THR A 936 -80.45 38.47 24.29
CA THR A 936 -81.54 37.52 24.42
C THR A 936 -81.28 36.25 23.62
N VAL A 937 -81.38 35.11 24.30
CA VAL A 937 -81.42 33.78 23.69
C VAL A 937 -82.86 33.27 23.69
N THR A 938 -83.35 32.86 22.52
CA THR A 938 -84.70 32.28 22.33
C THR A 938 -84.58 30.87 21.78
N ARG A 939 -85.34 29.93 22.34
CA ARG A 939 -85.45 28.56 21.84
C ARG A 939 -86.49 28.49 20.72
N MET A 940 -86.14 27.89 19.57
CA MET A 940 -87.02 27.82 18.40
C MET A 940 -87.89 26.56 18.36
N LEU A 941 -87.47 25.48 19.04
CA LEU A 941 -88.19 24.22 19.09
C LEU A 941 -88.37 23.78 20.56
N PRO A 942 -89.61 23.48 21.02
CA PRO A 942 -89.84 22.94 22.34
C PRO A 942 -89.18 21.55 22.44
N SER A 943 -88.30 21.37 23.42
CA SER A 943 -87.60 20.10 23.59
C SER A 943 -88.50 19.08 24.29
N PRO A 944 -88.74 17.90 23.71
CA PRO A 944 -89.35 16.79 24.43
C PRO A 944 -88.27 16.18 25.36
N ASN A 945 -88.19 16.66 26.60
CA ASN A 945 -87.39 16.14 27.74
C ASN A 945 -85.87 15.93 27.54
N PRO A 946 -85.07 16.77 28.24
CA PRO A 946 -83.87 16.27 28.91
C PRO A 946 -83.79 16.85 30.33
N ASN A 947 -83.93 16.00 31.35
CA ASN A 947 -83.49 16.32 32.71
C ASN A 947 -81.99 15.95 32.82
N PRO A 948 -81.08 16.88 33.18
CA PRO A 948 -81.26 18.32 33.32
C PRO A 948 -81.23 19.06 31.96
N SER A 949 -81.91 20.20 31.88
CA SER A 949 -81.98 21.00 30.65
C SER A 949 -80.58 21.54 30.27
N PRO A 950 -80.27 21.74 28.97
CA PRO A 950 -78.94 22.15 28.56
C PRO A 950 -78.64 23.55 29.10
N GLN A 951 -77.70 23.65 30.03
CA GLN A 951 -77.11 24.92 30.41
C GLN A 951 -76.38 25.47 29.19
N LEU A 952 -76.69 26.70 28.79
CA LEU A 952 -76.07 27.37 27.65
C LEU A 952 -75.06 28.36 28.18
N MET A 953 -73.85 28.35 27.66
CA MET A 953 -72.89 29.43 27.89
C MET A 953 -72.95 30.39 26.72
N TYR A 954 -73.20 31.66 27.01
CA TYR A 954 -72.98 32.73 26.05
C TYR A 954 -71.59 33.32 26.27
N GLU A 955 -70.97 33.74 25.17
CA GLU A 955 -69.70 34.43 25.16
C GLU A 955 -69.79 35.60 24.19
N VAL A 956 -69.48 36.80 24.67
CA VAL A 956 -69.48 38.03 23.89
C VAL A 956 -68.10 38.24 23.29
N LEU A 957 -68.03 38.15 21.97
CA LEU A 957 -66.84 38.40 21.15
C LEU A 957 -66.92 39.83 20.62
N ALA A 958 -66.39 40.75 21.44
CA ALA A 958 -66.25 42.14 21.09
C ALA A 958 -64.94 42.36 20.33
N ASP A 959 -64.98 43.15 19.25
CA ASP A 959 -63.78 43.73 18.66
C ASP A 959 -63.23 44.78 19.65
N GLN A 960 -62.05 44.49 20.21
CA GLN A 960 -61.44 45.31 21.25
C GLN A 960 -61.03 46.71 20.76
N ALA A 961 -61.00 46.96 19.45
CA ALA A 961 -60.82 48.30 18.91
C ALA A 961 -62.11 49.14 18.95
N MET A 962 -63.28 48.50 18.97
CA MET A 962 -64.58 49.16 18.90
C MET A 962 -65.33 49.15 20.23
N TRP A 963 -65.19 48.08 21.01
CA TRP A 963 -65.98 47.83 22.22
C TRP A 963 -65.09 47.34 23.36
N ALA A 964 -65.25 47.94 24.54
CA ALA A 964 -64.80 47.36 25.80
C ALA A 964 -65.99 46.69 26.50
N VAL A 965 -65.84 45.42 26.88
CA VAL A 965 -66.83 44.73 27.72
C VAL A 965 -66.42 44.93 29.17
N CYS A 966 -67.19 45.74 29.89
CA CYS A 966 -66.89 46.20 31.24
C CYS A 966 -67.50 45.25 32.26
N GLY A 967 -66.94 44.05 32.40
CA GLY A 967 -67.44 43.04 33.34
C GLY A 967 -67.16 41.62 32.87
N ARG A 968 -68.10 40.70 33.11
CA ARG A 968 -67.99 39.32 32.62
C ARG A 968 -68.26 39.28 31.12
N THR A 969 -67.34 38.71 30.34
CA THR A 969 -67.50 38.53 28.88
C THR A 969 -68.30 37.28 28.52
N ALA A 970 -68.55 36.40 29.47
CA ALA A 970 -69.29 35.17 29.28
C ALA A 970 -70.07 34.79 30.55
N GLY A 971 -71.14 34.02 30.38
CA GLY A 971 -71.98 33.57 31.47
C GLY A 971 -72.87 32.39 31.08
N ILE A 972 -73.44 31.73 32.09
CA ILE A 972 -74.32 30.57 31.90
C ILE A 972 -75.78 31.03 32.02
N VAL A 973 -76.61 30.54 31.10
CA VAL A 973 -78.02 30.83 30.89
C VAL A 973 -78.75 29.48 30.88
N SER A 974 -79.81 29.35 31.68
CA SER A 974 -80.59 28.11 31.81
C SER A 974 -82.05 28.37 31.40
N LEU A 975 -82.46 27.77 30.29
CA LEU A 975 -83.80 27.90 29.71
C LEU A 975 -84.76 26.81 30.27
N GLU A 976 -84.74 26.58 31.60
CA GLU A 976 -85.48 25.49 32.26
C GLU A 976 -87.01 25.64 32.19
N VAL A 977 -87.53 26.86 32.33
CA VAL A 977 -88.98 27.15 32.43
C VAL A 977 -89.45 28.21 31.41
N LEU A 978 -88.51 28.96 30.80
CA LEU A 978 -88.79 30.07 29.89
C LEU A 978 -88.27 29.78 28.48
N GLU A 979 -89.06 30.07 27.44
CA GLU A 979 -88.64 29.95 26.03
C GLU A 979 -87.57 30.99 25.62
N LYS A 980 -87.45 32.05 26.41
CA LYS A 980 -86.57 33.21 26.17
C LYS A 980 -85.90 33.62 27.48
N GLN A 981 -84.58 33.79 27.46
CA GLN A 981 -83.83 34.34 28.59
C GLN A 981 -82.97 35.51 28.11
N SER A 982 -82.97 36.59 28.89
CA SER A 982 -82.18 37.78 28.59
C SER A 982 -81.14 38.02 29.68
N VAL A 983 -79.96 38.48 29.26
CA VAL A 983 -78.85 38.86 30.13
C VAL A 983 -78.39 40.25 29.71
N THR A 984 -78.13 41.09 30.70
CA THR A 984 -77.64 42.45 30.49
C THR A 984 -76.16 42.49 30.84
N LEU A 985 -75.36 43.00 29.91
CA LEU A 985 -73.92 43.14 30.06
C LEU A 985 -73.53 44.60 29.93
N ASP A 986 -72.54 45.01 30.71
CA ASP A 986 -72.00 46.35 30.64
C ASP A 986 -70.94 46.43 29.55
N VAL A 987 -71.13 47.34 28.61
CA VAL A 987 -70.22 47.58 27.48
C VAL A 987 -69.98 49.08 27.31
N MET A 988 -68.80 49.44 26.86
CA MET A 988 -68.43 50.82 26.56
C MET A 988 -67.93 50.88 25.12
N PRO A 989 -68.56 51.67 24.24
CA PRO A 989 -68.01 51.89 22.92
C PRO A 989 -66.76 52.78 23.03
N LEU A 990 -65.68 52.36 22.36
CA LEU A 990 -64.38 53.05 22.41
C LEU A 990 -64.23 54.09 21.30
N THR A 991 -65.07 54.02 20.28
CA THR A 991 -65.07 54.92 19.12
C THR A 991 -66.49 55.40 18.80
N SER A 992 -66.61 56.53 18.10
CA SER A 992 -67.89 57.07 17.62
C SER A 992 -68.17 56.62 16.18
N GLY A 993 -69.43 56.46 15.81
CA GLY A 993 -69.88 56.03 14.48
C GLY A 993 -70.92 54.92 14.54
N TYR A 994 -71.18 54.28 13.39
CA TYR A 994 -72.04 53.09 13.32
C TYR A 994 -71.21 51.84 13.58
N LEU A 995 -71.22 51.38 14.82
CA LEU A 995 -70.44 50.21 15.23
C LEU A 995 -71.28 48.93 15.08
N PRO A 996 -70.73 47.84 14.51
CA PRO A 996 -71.37 46.53 14.57
C PRO A 996 -71.53 46.10 16.02
N LEU A 997 -72.64 45.44 16.33
CA LEU A 997 -72.86 44.90 17.67
C LEU A 997 -71.83 43.79 17.98
N PRO A 998 -71.36 43.66 19.24
CA PRO A 998 -70.51 42.55 19.65
C PRO A 998 -71.14 41.20 19.29
N VAL A 999 -70.35 40.31 18.68
CA VAL A 999 -70.86 39.01 18.21
C VAL A 999 -70.99 38.08 19.40
N VAL A 1000 -72.17 37.51 19.59
CA VAL A 1000 -72.39 36.52 20.66
C VAL A 1000 -72.31 35.11 20.12
N ARG A 1001 -71.45 34.30 20.75
CA ARG A 1001 -71.31 32.86 20.53
C ARG A 1001 -72.06 32.11 21.63
N LEU A 1002 -72.81 31.09 21.23
CA LEU A 1002 -73.45 30.14 22.14
C LEU A 1002 -72.77 28.79 22.06
N SER A 1003 -72.61 28.18 23.24
CA SER A 1003 -72.10 26.81 23.41
C SER A 1003 -72.93 26.08 24.44
N ARG A 1004 -73.04 24.76 24.30
CA ARG A 1004 -73.60 23.87 25.33
C ARG A 1004 -72.60 23.76 26.47
N TYR A 1005 -73.02 24.12 27.68
CA TYR A 1005 -72.22 23.99 28.91
C TYR A 1005 -72.53 22.68 29.62
N ILE A 1006 -71.48 21.91 29.90
CA ILE A 1006 -71.56 20.63 30.60
C ILE A 1006 -70.77 20.77 31.92
N PRO A 1007 -71.44 20.78 33.08
CA PRO A 1007 -70.78 20.89 34.39
C PRO A 1007 -69.82 19.71 34.68
N ALA A 1008 -68.80 19.93 35.51
CA ALA A 1008 -67.92 18.86 35.99
C ALA A 1008 -68.65 17.97 37.02
N PRO A 1009 -68.46 16.64 37.00
CA PRO A 1009 -69.06 15.74 37.99
C PRO A 1009 -68.40 15.88 39.38
N GLU A 1010 -69.18 15.94 40.47
CA GLU A 1010 -68.68 15.94 41.85
C GLU A 1010 -68.15 14.55 42.27
N SER A 1011 -66.95 14.43 42.83
CA SER A 1011 -66.41 13.17 43.36
C SER A 1011 -66.02 13.26 44.85
N LYS A 1012 -66.49 12.27 45.64
CA LYS A 1012 -66.06 12.01 47.03
C LYS A 1012 -64.98 10.91 47.05
N SER A 1013 -63.93 11.17 47.85
CA SER A 1013 -62.88 10.28 48.41
C SER A 1013 -61.78 9.66 47.53
N ASP A 1014 -60.55 10.04 47.89
CA ASP A 1014 -59.19 9.59 47.52
C ASP A 1014 -58.90 8.13 47.96
N MET A 1015 -57.97 7.32 47.41
CA MET A 1015 -56.65 7.56 46.81
C MET A 1015 -56.33 6.53 45.71
N ILE A 1016 -55.72 6.99 44.61
CA ILE A 1016 -54.60 6.44 43.81
C ILE A 1016 -54.52 7.31 42.55
N ARG A 1017 -53.43 8.07 42.36
CA ARG A 1017 -53.15 8.81 41.11
C ARG A 1017 -51.77 8.46 40.56
N LYS A 1018 -51.78 7.92 39.34
CA LYS A 1018 -50.92 8.27 38.20
C LYS A 1018 -51.81 7.99 36.97
N SER A 1019 -52.18 8.90 36.08
CA SER A 1019 -51.80 10.28 35.79
C SER A 1019 -53.00 10.97 35.12
N GLU A 1020 -53.30 12.19 35.58
CA GLU A 1020 -53.65 13.40 34.79
C GLU A 1020 -54.43 13.17 33.47
N ILE A 1021 -55.73 13.47 33.38
CA ILE A 1021 -56.32 14.82 33.23
C ILE A 1021 -57.61 14.91 34.08
N ALA A 1022 -57.67 15.90 34.97
CA ALA A 1022 -58.84 16.17 35.79
C ALA A 1022 -60.02 16.69 34.94
N SER A 1023 -61.22 16.15 35.17
CA SER A 1023 -62.46 16.51 34.50
C SER A 1023 -62.92 17.94 34.87
N SER A 1024 -62.53 18.93 34.07
CA SER A 1024 -63.08 20.28 34.09
C SER A 1024 -64.43 20.36 33.36
N SER A 1025 -65.27 21.37 33.68
CA SER A 1025 -66.47 21.68 32.89
C SER A 1025 -66.11 21.82 31.41
N ARG A 1026 -66.89 21.22 30.50
CA ARG A 1026 -66.61 21.23 29.06
C ARG A 1026 -67.66 22.05 28.30
N LEU A 1027 -67.19 22.77 27.29
CA LEU A 1027 -68.03 23.52 26.36
C LEU A 1027 -68.07 22.79 25.03
N GLU A 1028 -69.28 22.56 24.51
CA GLU A 1028 -69.47 22.02 23.17
C GLU A 1028 -70.09 23.09 22.27
N PRO A 1029 -69.42 23.48 21.18
CA PRO A 1029 -69.96 24.47 20.26
C PRO A 1029 -71.14 23.88 19.49
N PHE A 1030 -72.14 24.70 19.20
CA PHE A 1030 -73.22 24.31 18.29
C PHE A 1030 -72.75 24.32 16.83
N SER A 1031 -73.29 23.42 16.03
CA SER A 1031 -73.08 23.42 14.58
C SER A 1031 -73.66 24.71 13.96
N PRO A 1032 -73.07 25.26 12.88
CA PRO A 1032 -73.56 26.50 12.24
C PRO A 1032 -75.04 26.47 11.80
N GLY A 1033 -75.62 25.28 11.62
CA GLY A 1033 -77.04 25.06 11.34
C GLY A 1033 -77.99 25.33 12.53
N GLN A 1034 -77.49 25.20 13.76
CA GLN A 1034 -78.30 25.11 14.98
C GLN A 1034 -78.52 26.45 15.69
N VAL A 1035 -77.64 27.43 15.49
CA VAL A 1035 -77.75 28.74 16.14
C VAL A 1035 -77.78 29.83 15.08
N TYR A 1036 -78.85 30.63 15.08
CA TYR A 1036 -78.97 31.80 14.22
C TYR A 1036 -78.78 33.09 15.03
N ASN A 1037 -77.80 33.91 14.68
CA ASN A 1037 -77.60 35.23 15.28
C ASN A 1037 -78.34 36.29 14.43
N ALA A 1038 -79.47 36.75 14.92
CA ALA A 1038 -80.33 37.74 14.26
C ALA A 1038 -79.72 39.15 14.24
N SER A 1039 -78.80 39.44 15.15
CA SER A 1039 -78.18 40.76 15.31
C SER A 1039 -76.81 40.87 14.63
N LYS A 1040 -76.32 39.82 13.98
CA LYS A 1040 -74.99 39.78 13.36
C LYS A 1040 -74.74 40.89 12.32
N ALA A 1041 -75.78 41.37 11.66
CA ALA A 1041 -75.72 42.43 10.67
C ALA A 1041 -76.20 43.81 11.19
N GLN A 1042 -76.54 43.90 12.49
CA GLN A 1042 -77.02 45.15 13.08
C GLN A 1042 -75.86 46.02 13.54
N GLN A 1043 -76.08 47.34 13.50
CA GLN A 1043 -75.15 48.36 13.97
C GLN A 1043 -75.87 49.30 14.94
N VAL A 1044 -75.12 49.91 15.86
CA VAL A 1044 -75.60 50.94 16.78
C VAL A 1044 -74.83 52.23 16.54
N HIS A 1045 -75.55 53.35 16.54
CA HIS A 1045 -74.95 54.67 16.37
C HIS A 1045 -74.43 55.20 17.71
N VAL A 1046 -73.12 55.42 17.78
CA VAL A 1046 -72.44 55.95 18.96
C VAL A 1046 -71.97 57.37 18.68
N LEU A 1047 -72.41 58.31 19.52
CA LEU A 1047 -72.00 59.71 19.45
C LEU A 1047 -70.61 59.93 20.08
N PRO A 1048 -69.91 61.04 19.76
CA PRO A 1048 -68.66 61.40 20.44
C PRO A 1048 -68.83 61.59 21.96
N ALA A 1049 -67.73 61.46 22.70
CA ALA A 1049 -67.67 61.68 24.14
C ALA A 1049 -68.25 63.05 24.53
N ALA A 1050 -68.91 63.12 25.70
CA ALA A 1050 -69.44 64.40 26.20
C ALA A 1050 -68.28 65.36 26.53
N PRO A 1051 -68.39 66.67 26.21
CA PRO A 1051 -67.36 67.65 26.58
C PRO A 1051 -67.24 67.74 28.10
N SER A 1052 -66.02 67.61 28.64
CA SER A 1052 -65.74 67.79 30.06
C SER A 1052 -65.99 69.25 30.46
N GLU A 1053 -66.90 69.49 31.42
CA GLU A 1053 -67.02 70.79 32.06
C GLU A 1053 -65.68 71.16 32.72
N ALA A 1054 -65.15 72.34 32.37
CA ALA A 1054 -63.83 72.78 32.78
C ALA A 1054 -63.75 73.04 34.29
N ASN A 1055 -62.72 72.47 34.91
CA ASN A 1055 -61.88 73.15 35.89
C ASN A 1055 -60.42 72.96 35.48
#